data_AF-A0A7K3VAS2-F1
#
_entry.id   AF-A0A7K3VAS2-F1
#
_cell.length_a   1.000
_cell.length_b   1.000
_cell.length_c   1.000
_cell.angle_alpha   90.00
_cell.angle_beta   90.00
_cell.angle_gamma   90.00
#
_symmetry.space_group_name_H-M   'P 1'
#
loop_
_entity.id
_entity.type
_entity.pdbx_description
1 polymer ?
#
loop_
_entity_poly.entity_id
_entity_poly.type
_entity_poly.pdbx_seq_one_letter_code
_entity_poly.pdbx_strand_id
1 'polypeptide(L)'
;MTINQLISALPAGLPDLALLTEKAAGTGSVIIYQPYLDPSQRSQLDAVAVPLDISFNTQAATREYELFRILHAHHETIGLGEDVFWGLLSSKFEMKSVTSFPSFVAEAEKAREEGADAYLYNPLIGHAAIYSNVWEHSLLGGHPGMDPIFLHIQELGYPIAPPQDKTAFAFCNYFCGNRKFWSGYFAFCERILESLETEARIGTPAGIAYVGSAQYSRDANATMRPFVIERLLGLYVQQAAAKGLKIAAFVPAPADFEWKFGVRLGRMLHGLFAAKEAFLQSRDQAHLTSWQEGRQPLIKQPHLIWGADDPPAWMPRGQFTGGRELMRAYAPQAFGASPAPQQAVRTEIPAAQKVEQPLRNALQPFAGGWQAHKDRHCIWIVTPDNYNHSHAFDEVALGLQGAFEELGGSAPITRDIDAFAGRAPIIYGGNLLAPEVLRHLPKDSVVINLEQVSEESVWINSRYTSILKSLPVLDYSPRNRENLAAKGIDHAGVLEIGYSRCLSQIQHAAVKDIDVLFYGSLPERRHHILKTLEQGGLKVVHLFNVYGAERDAVIARAKIVINIHHYASGVFEIVRISYLLANRVCVLTEGDIRDPDLQPFIGGLAIEPYDDMIERCYKLIADADERDAIAAKGLAAMRSRSQADMLMSVMRAGA
;
A
#
# COMPACT_ATOMS: atom_id res chain seq x y z
N MET A 1 -30.53 0.75 4.18
CA MET A 1 -31.16 -0.01 5.28
C MET A 1 -30.94 0.78 6.56
N THR A 2 -32.01 1.18 7.25
CA THR A 2 -31.95 1.83 8.58
C THR A 2 -31.65 0.79 9.66
N ILE A 3 -30.87 1.17 10.67
CA ILE A 3 -30.29 0.29 11.72
C ILE A 3 -31.30 -0.52 12.53
N ASN A 4 -32.57 -0.08 12.52
CA ASN A 4 -33.64 -0.65 13.35
C ASN A 4 -34.51 -1.71 12.65
N GLN A 5 -34.08 -2.26 11.51
CA GLN A 5 -34.70 -3.52 11.08
C GLN A 5 -34.17 -4.64 11.98
N LEU A 6 -35.07 -5.23 12.78
CA LEU A 6 -34.88 -6.57 13.32
C LEU A 6 -34.33 -7.46 12.20
N ILE A 7 -33.30 -8.26 12.48
CA ILE A 7 -32.78 -9.24 11.53
C ILE A 7 -33.95 -10.16 11.20
N SER A 8 -34.62 -9.88 10.08
CA SER A 8 -35.94 -10.45 9.76
C SER A 8 -35.89 -11.95 9.51
N ALA A 9 -34.72 -12.45 9.11
CA ALA A 9 -34.34 -13.85 9.08
C ALA A 9 -32.81 -13.97 9.21
N LEU A 10 -32.33 -14.90 10.02
CA LEU A 10 -30.90 -15.25 10.05
C LEU A 10 -30.51 -15.93 8.73
N PRO A 11 -29.31 -15.66 8.19
CA PRO A 11 -28.83 -16.31 6.97
C PRO A 11 -28.65 -17.82 7.19
N ALA A 12 -28.88 -18.59 6.12
CA ALA A 12 -28.63 -20.03 6.14
C ALA A 12 -27.13 -20.33 6.24
N GLY A 13 -26.79 -21.51 6.78
CA GLY A 13 -25.39 -21.98 6.85
C GLY A 13 -24.58 -21.49 8.05
N LEU A 14 -25.21 -20.83 9.03
CA LEU A 14 -24.58 -20.52 10.31
C LEU A 14 -24.31 -21.80 11.14
N PRO A 15 -23.20 -21.90 11.88
CA PRO A 15 -22.84 -23.08 12.67
C PRO A 15 -23.89 -23.46 13.71
N ASP A 16 -24.19 -24.75 13.86
CA ASP A 16 -25.09 -25.22 14.92
C ASP A 16 -24.42 -25.23 16.31
N LEU A 17 -25.23 -25.41 17.36
CA LEU A 17 -24.74 -25.43 18.75
C LEU A 17 -23.75 -26.56 19.00
N ALA A 18 -23.93 -27.72 18.35
CA ALA A 18 -23.07 -28.88 18.54
C ALA A 18 -21.64 -28.59 18.05
N LEU A 19 -21.50 -28.05 16.85
CA LEU A 19 -20.21 -27.63 16.28
C LEU A 19 -19.55 -26.54 17.13
N LEU A 20 -20.31 -25.55 17.59
CA LEU A 20 -19.74 -24.47 18.41
C LEU A 20 -19.31 -24.95 19.80
N THR A 21 -20.04 -25.89 20.39
CA THR A 21 -19.69 -26.48 21.68
C THR A 21 -18.45 -27.37 21.55
N GLU A 22 -18.33 -28.14 20.47
CA GLU A 22 -17.11 -28.90 20.16
C GLU A 22 -15.91 -27.98 19.98
N LYS A 23 -16.07 -26.92 19.18
CA LYS A 23 -15.01 -25.92 18.97
C LYS A 23 -14.61 -25.24 20.26
N ALA A 24 -15.57 -24.78 21.06
CA ALA A 24 -15.32 -24.21 22.38
C ALA A 24 -14.58 -25.18 23.31
N ALA A 25 -14.92 -26.47 23.31
CA ALA A 25 -14.21 -27.45 24.13
C ALA A 25 -12.72 -27.60 23.71
N GLY A 26 -12.42 -27.45 22.41
CA GLY A 26 -11.06 -27.56 21.87
C GLY A 26 -10.19 -26.31 22.01
N THR A 27 -10.74 -25.16 22.42
CA THR A 27 -10.06 -23.85 22.44
C THR A 27 -10.28 -23.08 23.75
N GLY A 28 -10.47 -23.80 24.86
CA GLY A 28 -10.70 -23.15 26.15
C GLY A 28 -11.89 -22.18 26.12
N SER A 29 -12.97 -22.57 25.45
CA SER A 29 -14.20 -21.81 25.19
C SER A 29 -13.98 -20.42 24.56
N VAL A 30 -13.04 -20.34 23.62
CA VAL A 30 -12.83 -19.17 22.75
C VAL A 30 -13.12 -19.54 21.30
N ILE A 31 -14.15 -18.96 20.70
CA ILE A 31 -14.57 -19.22 19.32
C ILE A 31 -14.26 -18.01 18.44
N ILE A 32 -13.29 -18.14 17.55
CA ILE A 32 -12.96 -17.07 16.60
C ILE A 32 -13.41 -17.47 15.20
N TYR A 33 -14.29 -16.64 14.63
CA TYR A 33 -14.73 -16.75 13.25
C TYR A 33 -13.72 -16.11 12.31
N GLN A 34 -13.53 -16.70 11.13
CA GLN A 34 -12.90 -16.02 10.01
C GLN A 34 -13.85 -15.97 8.80
N PRO A 35 -14.18 -14.78 8.29
CA PRO A 35 -15.12 -14.63 7.19
C PRO A 35 -14.46 -14.97 5.84
N TYR A 36 -15.24 -15.55 4.93
CA TYR A 36 -14.89 -15.75 3.53
C TYR A 36 -16.08 -15.47 2.61
N LEU A 37 -15.81 -14.92 1.42
CA LEU A 37 -16.83 -14.56 0.41
C LEU A 37 -16.95 -15.62 -0.68
N ASP A 38 -15.83 -16.22 -1.07
CA ASP A 38 -15.76 -17.23 -2.13
C ASP A 38 -15.28 -18.55 -1.53
N PRO A 39 -15.91 -19.71 -1.86
CA PRO A 39 -15.49 -21.01 -1.33
C PRO A 39 -14.00 -21.33 -1.53
N SER A 40 -13.35 -20.80 -2.57
CA SER A 40 -11.90 -20.94 -2.80
C SER A 40 -11.04 -20.27 -1.73
N GLN A 41 -11.57 -19.30 -0.99
CA GLN A 41 -10.88 -18.62 0.10
C GLN A 41 -10.84 -19.46 1.40
N ARG A 42 -11.67 -20.50 1.50
CA ARG A 42 -11.77 -21.33 2.71
C ARG A 42 -10.45 -22.03 3.05
N SER A 43 -9.65 -22.39 2.06
CA SER A 43 -8.31 -22.98 2.24
C SER A 43 -7.28 -22.02 2.82
N GLN A 44 -7.60 -20.72 2.85
CA GLN A 44 -6.71 -19.66 3.34
C GLN A 44 -7.00 -19.27 4.80
N LEU A 45 -8.01 -19.88 5.42
CA LEU A 45 -8.39 -19.64 6.79
C LEU A 45 -7.52 -20.51 7.73
N ASP A 46 -7.35 -20.04 8.95
CA ASP A 46 -6.67 -20.81 10.00
C ASP A 46 -7.51 -22.04 10.37
N ALA A 47 -6.85 -23.18 10.60
CA ALA A 47 -7.52 -24.45 10.90
C ALA A 47 -8.29 -24.42 12.23
N VAL A 48 -7.85 -23.59 13.19
CA VAL A 48 -8.51 -23.41 14.49
C VAL A 48 -9.78 -22.59 14.32
N ALA A 49 -9.81 -21.64 13.38
CA ALA A 49 -10.94 -20.75 13.16
C ALA A 49 -12.23 -21.49 12.79
N VAL A 50 -13.37 -20.85 13.08
CA VAL A 50 -14.67 -21.25 12.56
C VAL A 50 -14.88 -20.51 11.22
N PRO A 51 -14.90 -21.23 10.08
CA PRO A 51 -15.10 -20.59 8.79
C PRO A 51 -16.53 -20.04 8.70
N LEU A 52 -16.66 -18.75 8.36
CA LEU A 52 -17.95 -18.07 8.22
C LEU A 52 -18.17 -17.63 6.77
N ASP A 53 -19.12 -18.25 6.08
CA ASP A 53 -19.55 -17.80 4.75
C ASP A 53 -20.28 -16.47 4.90
N ILE A 54 -19.77 -15.42 4.27
CA ILE A 54 -20.37 -14.08 4.30
C ILE A 54 -20.82 -13.62 2.91
N SER A 55 -21.03 -14.54 1.97
CA SER A 55 -21.55 -14.26 0.62
C SER A 55 -22.90 -13.55 0.62
N PHE A 56 -23.67 -13.65 1.71
CA PHE A 56 -24.90 -12.89 1.93
C PHE A 56 -24.66 -11.40 2.28
N ASN A 57 -23.48 -11.05 2.79
CA ASN A 57 -23.13 -9.70 3.25
C ASN A 57 -22.31 -8.94 2.19
N THR A 58 -22.92 -8.69 1.03
CA THR A 58 -22.26 -8.01 -0.11
C THR A 58 -22.30 -6.48 -0.01
N GLN A 59 -23.04 -5.91 0.95
CA GLN A 59 -23.20 -4.47 1.09
C GLN A 59 -22.18 -3.88 2.06
N ALA A 60 -21.38 -2.91 1.60
CA ALA A 60 -20.30 -2.28 2.35
C ALA A 60 -20.75 -1.27 3.44
N ALA A 61 -22.06 -1.06 3.64
CA ALA A 61 -22.60 0.06 4.43
C ALA A 61 -22.30 -0.02 5.93
N THR A 62 -22.13 -1.23 6.48
CA THR A 62 -21.78 -1.49 7.89
C THR A 62 -20.54 -2.37 8.05
N ARG A 63 -19.92 -2.79 6.94
CA ARG A 63 -18.74 -3.68 6.92
C ARG A 63 -18.95 -4.91 7.82
N GLU A 64 -18.06 -5.11 8.80
CA GLU A 64 -18.04 -6.26 9.70
C GLU A 64 -19.09 -6.17 10.83
N TYR A 65 -19.61 -4.97 11.12
CA TYR A 65 -20.55 -4.75 12.23
C TYR A 65 -21.82 -5.58 12.11
N GLU A 66 -22.35 -5.72 10.89
CA GLU A 66 -23.54 -6.54 10.63
C GLU A 66 -23.25 -8.03 10.88
N LEU A 67 -22.04 -8.49 10.58
CA LEU A 67 -21.65 -9.88 10.84
C LEU A 67 -21.64 -10.17 12.33
N PHE A 68 -21.13 -9.25 13.14
CA PHE A 68 -21.17 -9.35 14.60
C PHE A 68 -22.62 -9.40 15.10
N ARG A 69 -23.51 -8.54 14.59
CA ARG A 69 -24.94 -8.55 14.97
C ARG A 69 -25.63 -9.87 14.62
N ILE A 70 -25.38 -10.39 13.42
CA ILE A 70 -25.95 -11.67 12.96
C ILE A 70 -25.45 -12.82 13.84
N LEU A 71 -24.14 -12.88 14.12
CA LEU A 71 -23.58 -13.91 14.98
C LEU A 71 -24.15 -13.82 16.40
N HIS A 72 -24.28 -12.62 16.97
CA HIS A 72 -24.85 -12.43 18.30
C HIS A 72 -26.30 -12.90 18.39
N ALA A 73 -27.16 -12.46 17.46
CA ALA A 73 -28.55 -12.91 17.39
C ALA A 73 -28.67 -14.42 17.17
N HIS A 74 -27.79 -15.00 16.36
CA HIS A 74 -27.70 -16.43 16.16
C HIS A 74 -27.33 -17.17 17.46
N HIS A 75 -26.28 -16.72 18.15
CA HIS A 75 -25.84 -17.29 19.43
C HIS A 75 -26.92 -17.24 20.51
N GLU A 76 -27.70 -16.17 20.57
CA GLU A 76 -28.86 -16.09 21.46
C GLU A 76 -29.96 -17.08 21.08
N THR A 77 -30.19 -17.28 19.79
CA THR A 77 -31.22 -18.23 19.27
C THR A 77 -30.85 -19.68 19.56
N ILE A 78 -29.57 -20.04 19.38
CA ILE A 78 -29.10 -21.41 19.60
C ILE A 78 -28.68 -21.69 21.04
N GLY A 79 -28.65 -20.69 21.92
CA GLY A 79 -28.30 -20.84 23.32
C GLY A 79 -26.81 -21.10 23.57
N LEU A 80 -25.91 -20.37 22.89
CA LEU A 80 -24.47 -20.45 23.19
C LEU A 80 -24.20 -20.00 24.64
N GLY A 81 -23.28 -20.68 25.33
CA GLY A 81 -22.98 -20.42 26.74
C GLY A 81 -22.54 -18.97 27.01
N GLU A 82 -23.00 -18.40 28.13
CA GLU A 82 -22.81 -16.97 28.41
C GLU A 82 -21.35 -16.56 28.62
N ASP A 83 -20.52 -17.48 29.13
CA ASP A 83 -19.09 -17.29 29.40
C ASP A 83 -18.18 -17.63 28.20
N VAL A 84 -18.76 -18.06 27.07
CA VAL A 84 -17.98 -18.36 25.86
C VAL A 84 -17.51 -17.05 25.24
N PHE A 85 -16.20 -16.91 25.06
CA PHE A 85 -15.65 -15.80 24.29
C PHE A 85 -15.86 -16.08 22.82
N TRP A 86 -16.40 -15.12 22.08
CA TRP A 86 -16.42 -15.19 20.63
C TRP A 86 -16.05 -13.86 19.98
N GLY A 87 -15.49 -13.94 18.78
CA GLY A 87 -15.07 -12.79 17.98
C GLY A 87 -14.90 -13.16 16.51
N LEU A 88 -14.64 -12.17 15.66
CA LEU A 88 -14.45 -12.36 14.23
C LEU A 88 -13.17 -11.64 13.82
N LEU A 89 -12.22 -12.39 13.29
CA LEU A 89 -10.94 -11.88 12.82
C LEU A 89 -10.87 -12.02 11.30
N SER A 90 -10.28 -11.04 10.62
CA SER A 90 -10.05 -11.12 9.18
C SER A 90 -9.13 -12.30 8.84
N SER A 91 -9.30 -12.89 7.65
CA SER A 91 -8.30 -13.82 7.07
C SER A 91 -6.91 -13.19 6.89
N LYS A 92 -6.82 -11.86 7.00
CA LYS A 92 -5.56 -11.10 6.99
C LYS A 92 -5.04 -10.77 8.39
N PHE A 93 -5.59 -11.34 9.47
CA PHE A 93 -5.19 -11.02 10.84
C PHE A 93 -3.66 -11.06 11.02
N GLU A 94 -3.03 -12.20 10.71
CA GLU A 94 -1.59 -12.42 10.85
C GLU A 94 -0.70 -11.55 9.95
N MET A 95 -1.29 -10.92 8.92
CA MET A 95 -0.59 -9.94 8.10
C MET A 95 -0.49 -8.58 8.81
N LYS A 96 -1.47 -8.27 9.69
CA LYS A 96 -1.57 -6.98 10.38
C LYS A 96 -1.09 -7.05 11.82
N SER A 97 -1.16 -8.22 12.44
CA SER A 97 -0.78 -8.47 13.82
C SER A 97 0.70 -8.81 13.94
N VAL A 98 1.22 -8.59 15.13
CA VAL A 98 2.55 -9.07 15.57
C VAL A 98 2.44 -10.46 16.24
N THR A 99 1.23 -11.04 16.24
CA THR A 99 0.85 -12.24 16.98
C THR A 99 0.12 -13.21 16.06
N SER A 100 0.41 -14.51 16.17
CA SER A 100 -0.25 -15.53 15.37
C SER A 100 -1.72 -15.71 15.78
N PHE A 101 -2.53 -16.27 14.89
CA PHE A 101 -3.93 -16.56 15.18
C PHE A 101 -4.08 -17.53 16.38
N PRO A 102 -3.32 -18.64 16.48
CA PRO A 102 -3.32 -19.47 17.68
C PRO A 102 -2.89 -18.73 18.95
N SER A 103 -1.90 -17.82 18.86
CA SER A 103 -1.48 -17.01 20.00
C SER A 103 -2.57 -16.05 20.48
N PHE A 104 -3.33 -15.44 19.56
CA PHE A 104 -4.50 -14.63 19.92
C PHE A 104 -5.53 -15.46 20.70
N VAL A 105 -5.83 -16.68 20.23
CA VAL A 105 -6.79 -17.58 20.90
C VAL A 105 -6.30 -17.94 22.30
N ALA A 106 -5.01 -18.28 22.46
CA ALA A 106 -4.43 -18.62 23.76
C ALA A 106 -4.41 -17.43 24.73
N GLU A 107 -4.14 -16.21 24.27
CA GLU A 107 -4.20 -15.02 25.11
C GLU A 107 -5.63 -14.67 25.52
N ALA A 108 -6.60 -14.84 24.62
CA ALA A 108 -8.01 -14.69 24.92
C ALA A 108 -8.52 -15.73 25.92
N GLU A 109 -8.07 -16.98 25.80
CA GLU A 109 -8.37 -18.07 26.73
C GLU A 109 -7.85 -17.72 28.13
N LYS A 110 -6.58 -17.34 28.22
CA LYS A 110 -5.97 -16.90 29.47
C LYS A 110 -6.72 -15.72 30.09
N ALA A 111 -7.04 -14.71 29.31
CA ALA A 111 -7.79 -13.54 29.80
C ALA A 111 -9.15 -13.94 30.39
N ARG A 112 -9.86 -14.86 29.74
CA ARG A 112 -11.14 -15.40 30.18
C ARG A 112 -10.99 -16.19 31.49
N GLU A 113 -9.98 -17.05 31.60
CA GLU A 113 -9.68 -17.81 32.83
C GLU A 113 -9.33 -16.90 34.00
N GLU A 114 -8.65 -15.78 33.73
CA GLU A 114 -8.37 -14.72 34.71
C GLU A 114 -9.60 -13.85 35.05
N GLY A 115 -10.75 -14.17 34.44
CA GLY A 115 -12.05 -13.57 34.73
C GLY A 115 -12.34 -12.28 33.97
N ALA A 116 -11.69 -12.05 32.83
CA ALA A 116 -12.09 -10.97 31.92
C ALA A 116 -13.44 -11.26 31.25
N ASP A 117 -14.15 -10.22 30.88
CA ASP A 117 -15.37 -10.28 30.06
C ASP A 117 -15.06 -10.17 28.55
N ALA A 118 -13.91 -9.57 28.19
CA ALA A 118 -13.42 -9.49 26.83
C ALA A 118 -11.90 -9.37 26.75
N TYR A 119 -11.35 -9.79 25.61
CA TYR A 119 -9.96 -9.62 25.23
C TYR A 119 -9.89 -8.80 23.93
N LEU A 120 -9.13 -7.70 23.98
CA LEU A 120 -8.95 -6.76 22.88
C LEU A 120 -7.55 -6.84 22.30
N TYR A 121 -7.44 -6.82 20.98
CA TYR A 121 -6.17 -6.77 20.27
C TYR A 121 -6.16 -5.59 19.29
N ASN A 122 -5.21 -4.67 19.48
CA ASN A 122 -5.00 -3.60 18.51
C ASN A 122 -3.74 -3.90 17.67
N PRO A 123 -3.89 -4.26 16.38
CA PRO A 123 -2.75 -4.44 15.49
C PRO A 123 -2.08 -3.10 15.17
N LEU A 124 -2.79 -1.96 15.26
CA LEU A 124 -2.30 -0.64 14.88
C LEU A 124 -1.47 0.02 16.00
N ILE A 125 -0.39 -0.67 16.39
CA ILE A 125 0.47 -0.30 17.51
C ILE A 125 1.31 0.97 17.23
N GLY A 126 1.61 1.27 15.97
CA GLY A 126 2.29 2.50 15.55
C GLY A 126 1.39 3.72 15.64
N HIS A 127 0.13 3.59 15.22
CA HIS A 127 -0.88 4.62 15.41
C HIS A 127 -1.15 4.83 16.91
N ALA A 128 -1.23 3.75 17.69
CA ALA A 128 -1.41 3.83 19.13
C ALA A 128 -0.25 4.54 19.83
N ALA A 129 0.97 4.42 19.31
CA ALA A 129 2.13 5.16 19.80
C ALA A 129 2.05 6.67 19.51
N ILE A 130 1.47 7.06 18.38
CA ILE A 130 1.53 8.45 17.89
C ILE A 130 0.31 9.26 18.22
N TYR A 131 -0.88 8.70 18.12
CA TYR A 131 -2.10 9.47 18.30
C TYR A 131 -2.57 9.40 19.75
N SER A 132 -3.05 10.55 20.24
CA SER A 132 -3.66 10.70 21.55
C SER A 132 -4.85 9.76 21.67
N ASN A 133 -5.72 9.76 20.66
CA ASN A 133 -6.92 8.95 20.55
C ASN A 133 -7.27 8.71 19.07
N VAL A 134 -8.22 7.82 18.83
CA VAL A 134 -8.68 7.45 17.48
C VAL A 134 -9.37 8.59 16.72
N TRP A 135 -9.78 9.63 17.44
CA TRP A 135 -10.46 10.82 16.92
C TRP A 135 -9.45 11.85 16.38
N GLU A 136 -8.36 12.08 17.10
CA GLU A 136 -7.21 12.88 16.63
C GLU A 136 -6.63 12.28 15.35
N HIS A 137 -6.58 10.94 15.24
CA HIS A 137 -6.19 10.26 14.01
C HIS A 137 -7.09 10.63 12.81
N SER A 138 -8.41 10.69 12.98
CA SER A 138 -9.31 11.08 11.88
C SER A 138 -9.09 12.52 11.44
N LEU A 139 -8.92 13.44 12.39
CA LEU A 139 -8.70 14.87 12.12
C LEU A 139 -7.38 15.14 11.39
N LEU A 140 -6.33 14.40 11.73
CA LEU A 140 -4.99 14.59 11.18
C LEU A 140 -4.74 13.82 9.87
N GLY A 141 -5.77 13.24 9.25
CA GLY A 141 -5.69 12.66 7.91
C GLY A 141 -6.35 11.30 7.71
N GLY A 142 -6.92 10.69 8.76
CA GLY A 142 -7.62 9.41 8.63
C GLY A 142 -8.96 9.50 7.88
N HIS A 143 -9.80 10.48 8.24
CA HIS A 143 -11.11 10.73 7.62
C HIS A 143 -11.51 12.21 7.80
N PRO A 144 -11.10 13.11 6.89
CA PRO A 144 -11.48 14.52 6.97
C PRO A 144 -13.01 14.71 6.93
N GLY A 145 -13.53 15.65 7.72
CA GLY A 145 -14.98 15.96 7.78
C GLY A 145 -15.74 15.24 8.89
N MET A 146 -15.05 14.61 9.84
CA MET A 146 -15.65 13.90 10.98
C MET A 146 -16.01 14.82 12.16
N ASP A 147 -15.53 16.08 12.15
CA ASP A 147 -15.73 17.07 13.23
C ASP A 147 -17.19 17.26 13.65
N PRO A 148 -18.18 17.35 12.73
CA PRO A 148 -19.56 17.50 13.14
C PRO A 148 -20.12 16.28 13.90
N ILE A 149 -19.67 15.08 13.54
CA ILE A 149 -20.05 13.83 14.22
C ILE A 149 -19.46 13.79 15.63
N PHE A 150 -18.24 14.30 15.79
CA PHE A 150 -17.55 14.38 17.07
C PHE A 150 -18.31 15.26 18.05
N LEU A 151 -18.67 16.46 17.60
CA LEU A 151 -19.43 17.41 18.41
C LEU A 151 -20.76 16.79 18.85
N HIS A 152 -21.46 16.10 17.95
CA HIS A 152 -22.71 15.40 18.29
C HIS A 152 -22.51 14.30 19.34
N ILE A 153 -21.50 13.44 19.17
CA ILE A 153 -21.20 12.38 20.16
C ILE A 153 -20.82 12.98 21.52
N GLN A 154 -20.14 14.13 21.54
CA GLN A 154 -19.81 14.86 22.75
C GLN A 154 -21.06 15.44 23.43
N GLU A 155 -22.01 15.95 22.66
CA GLU A 155 -23.32 16.43 23.15
C GLU A 155 -24.16 15.29 23.78
N LEU A 156 -24.00 14.06 23.29
CA LEU A 156 -24.57 12.86 23.91
C LEU A 156 -23.89 12.48 25.24
N GLY A 157 -22.87 13.22 25.67
CA GLY A 157 -22.17 13.05 26.94
C GLY A 157 -20.96 12.11 26.89
N TYR A 158 -20.43 11.81 25.69
CA TYR A 158 -19.26 10.94 25.54
C TYR A 158 -17.98 11.77 25.35
N PRO A 159 -16.98 11.64 26.24
CA PRO A 159 -15.75 12.40 26.14
C PRO A 159 -14.85 11.82 25.05
N ILE A 160 -14.79 12.49 23.89
CA ILE A 160 -14.02 12.04 22.72
C ILE A 160 -12.59 12.59 22.64
N ALA A 161 -12.30 13.68 23.37
CA ALA A 161 -10.99 14.34 23.36
C ALA A 161 -9.89 13.73 24.25
N PRO A 162 -10.16 13.00 25.35
CA PRO A 162 -9.10 12.47 26.22
C PRO A 162 -8.16 11.50 25.50
N PRO A 163 -6.89 11.40 25.94
CA PRO A 163 -5.99 10.36 25.43
C PRO A 163 -6.50 8.97 25.80
N GLN A 164 -6.29 8.01 24.90
CA GLN A 164 -6.71 6.62 25.02
C GLN A 164 -5.51 5.71 25.27
N ASP A 165 -5.69 4.79 26.21
CA ASP A 165 -4.71 3.74 26.54
C ASP A 165 -4.90 2.53 25.61
N LYS A 166 -4.08 1.50 25.83
CA LYS A 166 -4.14 0.21 25.14
C LYS A 166 -5.51 -0.49 25.13
N THR A 167 -6.40 -0.17 26.07
CA THR A 167 -7.74 -0.77 26.15
C THR A 167 -8.78 0.01 25.34
N ALA A 168 -8.53 1.29 25.09
CA ALA A 168 -9.49 2.19 24.43
C ALA A 168 -9.08 2.60 23.00
N PHE A 169 -7.80 2.53 22.65
CA PHE A 169 -7.32 2.91 21.33
C PHE A 169 -7.47 1.73 20.34
N ALA A 170 -8.55 1.72 19.57
CA ALA A 170 -8.87 0.64 18.62
C ALA A 170 -9.55 1.16 17.35
N PHE A 171 -9.16 0.61 16.20
CA PHE A 171 -9.70 0.96 14.87
C PHE A 171 -10.33 -0.23 14.15
N CYS A 172 -10.19 -1.44 14.68
CA CYS A 172 -10.58 -2.66 13.99
C CYS A 172 -11.18 -3.66 14.95
N ASN A 173 -11.92 -4.61 14.39
CA ASN A 173 -12.71 -5.56 15.18
C ASN A 173 -11.93 -6.81 15.61
N TYR A 174 -10.68 -6.65 16.06
CA TYR A 174 -9.87 -7.77 16.56
C TYR A 174 -10.06 -7.91 18.06
N PHE A 175 -11.25 -8.33 18.44
CA PHE A 175 -11.62 -8.56 19.83
C PHE A 175 -12.60 -9.73 19.94
N CYS A 176 -12.60 -10.34 21.11
CA CYS A 176 -13.58 -11.34 21.48
C CYS A 176 -14.06 -11.09 22.90
N GLY A 177 -15.28 -11.54 23.19
CA GLY A 177 -15.86 -11.37 24.51
C GLY A 177 -17.05 -12.27 24.74
N ASN A 178 -17.48 -12.28 25.99
CA ASN A 178 -18.63 -13.05 26.45
C ASN A 178 -19.96 -12.35 26.08
N ARG A 179 -21.09 -12.97 26.42
CA ARG A 179 -22.42 -12.41 26.12
C ARG A 179 -22.61 -11.00 26.72
N LYS A 180 -22.14 -10.79 27.95
CA LYS A 180 -22.24 -9.51 28.66
C LYS A 180 -21.53 -8.38 27.91
N PHE A 181 -20.32 -8.63 27.40
CA PHE A 181 -19.60 -7.68 26.56
C PHE A 181 -20.38 -7.37 25.27
N TRP A 182 -20.78 -8.39 24.51
CA TRP A 182 -21.43 -8.19 23.21
C TRP A 182 -22.78 -7.48 23.32
N SER A 183 -23.65 -7.92 24.23
CA SER A 183 -24.96 -7.28 24.43
C SER A 183 -24.81 -5.82 24.85
N GLY A 184 -23.81 -5.49 25.68
CA GLY A 184 -23.50 -4.11 26.05
C GLY A 184 -22.94 -3.29 24.88
N TYR A 185 -22.03 -3.86 24.09
CA TYR A 185 -21.40 -3.20 22.95
C TYR A 185 -22.42 -2.85 21.86
N PHE A 186 -23.31 -3.78 21.51
CA PHE A 186 -24.39 -3.49 20.56
C PHE A 186 -25.34 -2.44 21.10
N ALA A 187 -25.86 -2.58 22.33
CA ALA A 187 -26.76 -1.59 22.92
C ALA A 187 -26.13 -0.18 22.98
N PHE A 188 -24.82 -0.10 23.15
CA PHE A 188 -24.08 1.16 23.08
C PHE A 188 -24.01 1.73 21.67
N CYS A 189 -23.55 0.92 20.70
CA CYS A 189 -23.40 1.35 19.32
C CYS A 189 -24.73 1.78 18.71
N GLU A 190 -25.77 0.97 18.88
CA GLU A 190 -27.11 1.21 18.35
C GLU A 190 -27.65 2.57 18.79
N ARG A 191 -27.53 2.90 20.08
CA ARG A 191 -27.95 4.21 20.60
C ARG A 191 -27.29 5.39 19.89
N ILE A 192 -25.97 5.32 19.66
CA ILE A 192 -25.23 6.39 19.00
C ILE A 192 -25.61 6.46 17.52
N LEU A 193 -25.68 5.31 16.86
CA LEU A 193 -25.97 5.25 15.44
C LEU A 193 -27.43 5.65 15.13
N GLU A 194 -28.40 5.29 15.97
CA GLU A 194 -29.79 5.77 15.90
C GLU A 194 -29.88 7.29 16.03
N SER A 195 -29.07 7.86 16.93
CA SER A 195 -28.97 9.30 17.11
C SER A 195 -28.44 9.96 15.83
N LEU A 196 -27.34 9.45 15.27
CA LEU A 196 -26.77 9.97 14.01
C LEU A 196 -27.68 9.74 12.79
N GLU A 197 -28.45 8.65 12.74
CA GLU A 197 -29.48 8.45 11.71
C GLU A 197 -30.64 9.44 11.86
N THR A 198 -30.96 9.87 13.08
CA THR A 198 -31.95 10.92 13.34
C THR A 198 -31.43 12.28 12.88
N GLU A 199 -30.18 12.62 13.21
CA GLU A 199 -29.48 13.80 12.71
C GLU A 199 -29.45 13.83 11.17
N ALA A 200 -29.20 12.69 10.53
CA ALA A 200 -29.19 12.57 9.08
C ALA A 200 -30.57 12.82 8.44
N ARG A 201 -31.64 12.36 9.08
CA ARG A 201 -33.03 12.63 8.63
C ARG A 201 -33.40 14.11 8.78
N ILE A 202 -32.90 14.77 9.82
CA ILE A 202 -33.12 16.20 10.06
C ILE A 202 -32.26 17.07 9.13
N GLY A 203 -31.11 16.54 8.68
CA GLY A 203 -30.17 17.26 7.82
C GLY A 203 -29.23 18.18 8.59
N THR A 204 -28.89 17.84 9.83
CA THR A 204 -27.92 18.61 10.62
C THR A 204 -26.48 18.38 10.10
N PRO A 205 -25.50 19.23 10.48
CA PRO A 205 -24.11 19.02 10.07
C PRO A 205 -23.55 17.64 10.42
N ALA A 206 -23.89 17.11 11.61
CA ALA A 206 -23.51 15.77 12.05
C ALA A 206 -24.15 14.69 11.16
N GLY A 207 -25.44 14.84 10.86
CA GLY A 207 -26.18 13.95 9.99
C GLY A 207 -25.65 13.91 8.56
N ILE A 208 -25.38 15.08 7.97
CA ILE A 208 -24.82 15.23 6.63
C ILE A 208 -23.43 14.60 6.57
N ALA A 209 -22.57 14.85 7.56
CA ALA A 209 -21.25 14.25 7.65
C ALA A 209 -21.33 12.71 7.79
N TYR A 210 -22.28 12.20 8.59
CA TYR A 210 -22.47 10.78 8.84
C TYR A 210 -22.86 9.98 7.59
N VAL A 211 -23.77 10.51 6.76
CA VAL A 211 -24.18 9.86 5.50
C VAL A 211 -23.30 10.24 4.30
N GLY A 212 -22.45 11.26 4.48
CA GLY A 212 -21.52 11.75 3.47
C GLY A 212 -20.33 10.81 3.23
N SER A 213 -19.49 11.18 2.25
CA SER A 213 -18.29 10.42 1.89
C SER A 213 -17.27 10.40 3.03
N ALA A 214 -16.67 9.24 3.27
CA ALA A 214 -15.55 9.07 4.20
C ALA A 214 -14.19 9.47 3.63
N GLN A 215 -14.15 9.91 2.36
CA GLN A 215 -12.91 10.20 1.62
C GLN A 215 -11.89 9.05 1.70
N TYR A 216 -12.39 7.81 1.73
CA TYR A 216 -11.55 6.64 1.95
C TYR A 216 -10.83 6.24 0.67
N SER A 217 -9.49 6.24 0.71
CA SER A 217 -8.64 6.04 -0.47
C SER A 217 -8.83 4.70 -1.18
N ARG A 218 -9.28 3.66 -0.45
CA ARG A 218 -9.50 2.31 -1.01
C ARG A 218 -10.93 2.07 -1.51
N ASP A 219 -11.89 2.92 -1.14
CA ASP A 219 -13.28 2.83 -1.57
C ASP A 219 -13.94 4.21 -1.56
N ALA A 220 -14.03 4.82 -2.75
CA ALA A 220 -14.59 6.16 -2.93
C ALA A 220 -16.08 6.25 -2.60
N ASN A 221 -16.79 5.10 -2.55
CA ASN A 221 -18.21 5.04 -2.23
C ASN A 221 -18.45 4.82 -0.72
N ALA A 222 -17.39 4.64 0.07
CA ALA A 222 -17.53 4.46 1.50
C ALA A 222 -18.10 5.73 2.15
N THR A 223 -19.19 5.55 2.90
CA THR A 223 -19.76 6.61 3.74
C THR A 223 -19.01 6.68 5.07
N MET A 224 -19.21 7.75 5.85
CA MET A 224 -18.54 7.91 7.14
C MET A 224 -18.94 6.86 8.18
N ARG A 225 -20.09 6.22 8.01
CA ARG A 225 -20.71 5.30 8.97
C ARG A 225 -19.81 4.15 9.45
N PRO A 226 -19.18 3.31 8.61
CA PRO A 226 -18.27 2.26 9.09
C PRO A 226 -17.12 2.79 9.95
N PHE A 227 -16.56 3.95 9.60
CA PHE A 227 -15.43 4.55 10.32
C PHE A 227 -15.83 5.18 11.65
N VAL A 228 -17.10 5.58 11.80
CA VAL A 228 -17.69 5.91 13.10
C VAL A 228 -17.75 4.66 13.97
N ILE A 229 -18.32 3.56 13.44
CA ILE A 229 -18.51 2.30 14.18
C ILE A 229 -17.16 1.76 14.71
N GLU A 230 -16.13 1.74 13.86
CA GLU A 230 -14.77 1.32 14.21
C GLU A 230 -14.19 2.07 15.44
N ARG A 231 -14.65 3.30 15.70
CA ARG A 231 -14.18 4.15 16.81
C ARG A 231 -15.05 4.07 18.06
N LEU A 232 -16.22 3.43 17.99
CA LEU A 232 -17.14 3.34 19.13
C LEU A 232 -16.68 2.33 20.18
N LEU A 233 -15.88 1.32 19.82
CA LEU A 233 -15.39 0.31 20.77
C LEU A 233 -14.65 0.95 21.96
N GLY A 234 -13.73 1.88 21.68
CA GLY A 234 -12.96 2.55 22.72
C GLY A 234 -13.83 3.34 23.71
N LEU A 235 -14.86 4.02 23.19
CA LEU A 235 -15.82 4.74 24.03
C LEU A 235 -16.66 3.80 24.89
N TYR A 236 -17.13 2.69 24.31
CA TYR A 236 -17.87 1.66 25.03
C TYR A 236 -17.03 1.07 26.16
N VAL A 237 -15.80 0.64 25.86
CA VAL A 237 -14.90 -0.02 26.81
C VAL A 237 -14.63 0.86 28.01
N GLN A 238 -14.33 2.15 27.82
CA GLN A 238 -14.11 3.08 28.92
C GLN A 238 -15.34 3.22 29.83
N GLN A 239 -16.54 3.34 29.23
CA GLN A 239 -17.78 3.45 29.99
C GLN A 239 -18.14 2.14 30.72
N ALA A 240 -17.97 1.01 30.04
CA ALA A 240 -18.36 -0.29 30.55
C ALA A 240 -17.39 -0.77 31.63
N ALA A 241 -16.09 -0.51 31.51
CA ALA A 241 -15.10 -0.77 32.55
C ALA A 241 -15.42 0.00 33.83
N ALA A 242 -15.81 1.27 33.72
CA ALA A 242 -16.28 2.06 34.87
C ALA A 242 -17.55 1.48 35.53
N LYS A 243 -18.30 0.62 34.83
CA LYS A 243 -19.49 -0.10 35.33
C LYS A 243 -19.20 -1.56 35.71
N GLY A 244 -17.92 -1.95 35.79
CA GLY A 244 -17.52 -3.29 36.23
C GLY A 244 -17.39 -4.34 35.12
N LEU A 245 -17.29 -3.95 33.85
CA LEU A 245 -16.86 -4.84 32.78
C LEU A 245 -15.33 -5.03 32.87
N LYS A 246 -14.86 -6.26 32.92
CA LYS A 246 -13.42 -6.56 33.01
C LYS A 246 -12.83 -6.74 31.62
N ILE A 247 -11.81 -5.97 31.28
CA ILE A 247 -11.22 -5.96 29.94
C ILE A 247 -9.74 -6.32 30.04
N ALA A 248 -9.34 -7.33 29.29
CA ALA A 248 -7.94 -7.62 29.00
C ALA A 248 -7.59 -7.07 27.61
N ALA A 249 -6.33 -6.67 27.43
CA ALA A 249 -5.85 -6.18 26.14
C ALA A 249 -4.42 -6.62 25.89
N PHE A 250 -4.09 -6.84 24.62
CA PHE A 250 -2.72 -7.05 24.16
C PHE A 250 -1.82 -5.88 24.57
N VAL A 251 -0.63 -6.21 25.09
CA VAL A 251 0.40 -5.22 25.46
C VAL A 251 1.60 -5.43 24.56
N PRO A 252 1.82 -4.56 23.56
CA PRO A 252 2.96 -4.72 22.66
C PRO A 252 4.29 -4.51 23.39
N ALA A 253 5.20 -5.47 23.23
CA ALA A 253 6.56 -5.43 23.70
C ALA A 253 7.47 -4.64 22.75
N PRO A 254 8.69 -4.24 23.17
CA PRO A 254 9.66 -3.61 22.27
C PRO A 254 9.91 -4.43 20.99
N ALA A 255 10.01 -5.75 21.12
CA ALA A 255 10.24 -6.66 20.00
C ALA A 255 9.12 -6.61 18.94
N ASP A 256 7.88 -6.37 19.36
CA ASP A 256 6.73 -6.27 18.45
C ASP A 256 6.83 -5.02 17.57
N PHE A 257 7.23 -3.90 18.17
CA PHE A 257 7.49 -2.67 17.42
C PHE A 257 8.72 -2.80 16.52
N GLU A 258 9.79 -3.46 16.99
CA GLU A 258 10.97 -3.71 16.17
C GLU A 258 10.66 -4.61 14.98
N TRP A 259 9.83 -5.63 15.17
CA TRP A 259 9.35 -6.51 14.11
C TRP A 259 8.52 -5.73 13.08
N LYS A 260 7.57 -4.90 13.55
CA LYS A 260 6.63 -4.22 12.66
C LYS A 260 7.22 -3.01 11.94
N PHE A 261 8.16 -2.29 12.56
CA PHE A 261 8.66 -1.00 12.05
C PHE A 261 10.19 -0.97 11.85
N GLY A 262 10.88 -2.07 12.11
CA GLY A 262 12.34 -2.13 12.16
C GLY A 262 12.91 -1.57 13.45
N VAL A 263 14.17 -1.91 13.78
CA VAL A 263 14.76 -1.67 15.11
C VAL A 263 14.72 -0.20 15.54
N ARG A 264 15.14 0.74 14.68
CA ARG A 264 15.28 2.15 15.06
C ARG A 264 13.92 2.83 15.24
N LEU A 265 13.04 2.70 14.26
CA LEU A 265 11.71 3.29 14.29
C LEU A 265 10.82 2.59 15.34
N GLY A 266 10.92 1.26 15.43
CA GLY A 266 10.22 0.44 16.41
C GLY A 266 10.54 0.82 17.85
N ARG A 267 11.82 0.93 18.23
CA ARG A 267 12.21 1.36 19.59
C ARG A 267 11.68 2.74 19.93
N MET A 268 11.75 3.67 18.99
CA MET A 268 11.23 5.03 19.19
C MET A 268 9.71 5.01 19.37
N LEU A 269 8.96 4.28 18.52
CA LEU A 269 7.51 4.14 18.64
C LEU A 269 7.10 3.45 19.94
N HIS A 270 7.79 2.38 20.34
CA HIS A 270 7.56 1.74 21.63
C HIS A 270 7.82 2.73 22.79
N GLY A 271 8.87 3.55 22.71
CA GLY A 271 9.15 4.60 23.69
C GLY A 271 8.00 5.62 23.80
N LEU A 272 7.42 6.04 22.67
CA LEU A 272 6.25 6.92 22.65
C LEU A 272 5.03 6.23 23.27
N PHE A 273 4.76 5.00 22.87
CA PHE A 273 3.66 4.20 23.42
C PHE A 273 3.77 4.07 24.95
N ALA A 274 4.96 3.70 25.45
CA ALA A 274 5.22 3.56 26.89
C ALA A 274 5.08 4.89 27.65
N ALA A 275 5.56 6.01 27.08
CA ALA A 275 5.38 7.32 27.68
C ALA A 275 3.90 7.72 27.77
N LYS A 276 3.10 7.45 26.73
CA LYS A 276 1.65 7.71 26.75
C LYS A 276 0.93 6.85 27.79
N GLU A 277 1.23 5.55 27.84
CA GLU A 277 0.66 4.64 28.83
C GLU A 277 1.03 5.07 30.27
N ALA A 278 2.28 5.45 30.50
CA ALA A 278 2.75 5.95 31.79
C ALA A 278 2.00 7.22 32.21
N PHE A 279 1.80 8.18 31.29
CA PHE A 279 1.00 9.36 31.56
C PHE A 279 -0.45 9.00 31.92
N LEU A 280 -1.08 8.07 31.19
CA LEU A 280 -2.46 7.67 31.44
C LEU A 280 -2.64 6.99 32.80
N GLN A 281 -1.61 6.29 33.27
CA GLN A 281 -1.58 5.64 34.58
C GLN A 281 -1.26 6.61 35.73
N SER A 282 -0.23 7.46 35.60
CA SER A 282 0.28 8.29 36.70
C SER A 282 -0.24 9.72 36.70
N ARG A 283 -0.71 10.22 35.55
CA ARG A 283 -1.05 11.63 35.28
C ARG A 283 0.13 12.60 35.45
N ASP A 284 1.37 12.10 35.44
CA ASP A 284 2.58 12.93 35.47
C ASP A 284 2.79 13.64 34.13
N GLN A 285 2.82 14.97 34.18
CA GLN A 285 2.99 15.82 33.00
C GLN A 285 4.34 15.62 32.30
N ALA A 286 5.38 15.14 32.99
CA ALA A 286 6.66 14.86 32.37
C ALA A 286 6.55 13.79 31.26
N HIS A 287 5.73 12.76 31.48
CA HIS A 287 5.46 11.74 30.48
C HIS A 287 4.66 12.28 29.29
N LEU A 288 3.68 13.17 29.54
CA LEU A 288 2.91 13.82 28.48
C LEU A 288 3.80 14.69 27.60
N THR A 289 4.65 15.53 28.20
CA THR A 289 5.59 16.39 27.49
C THR A 289 6.56 15.56 26.65
N SER A 290 7.16 14.53 27.24
CA SER A 290 8.08 13.63 26.53
C SER A 290 7.41 12.96 25.32
N TRP A 291 6.18 12.49 25.48
CA TRP A 291 5.41 11.90 24.39
C TRP A 291 5.07 12.94 23.31
N GLN A 292 4.60 14.13 23.70
CA GLN A 292 4.23 15.21 22.78
C GLN A 292 5.41 15.71 21.95
N GLU A 293 6.58 15.87 22.55
CA GLU A 293 7.80 16.30 21.85
C GLU A 293 8.31 15.20 20.91
N GLY A 294 8.36 13.95 21.38
CA GLY A 294 8.87 12.83 20.61
C GLY A 294 8.02 12.47 19.39
N ARG A 295 6.69 12.70 19.43
CA ARG A 295 5.79 12.43 18.30
C ARG A 295 5.78 13.53 17.23
N GLN A 296 6.28 14.75 17.50
CA GLN A 296 6.19 15.89 16.58
C GLN A 296 6.70 15.61 15.15
N PRO A 297 7.84 14.93 14.93
CA PRO A 297 8.32 14.67 13.59
C PRO A 297 7.37 13.74 12.80
N LEU A 298 6.70 12.82 13.49
CA LEU A 298 5.87 11.78 12.90
C LEU A 298 4.48 12.28 12.55
N ILE A 299 3.89 13.14 13.39
CA ILE A 299 2.58 13.76 13.06
C ILE A 299 2.67 14.70 11.85
N LYS A 300 3.86 15.21 11.53
CA LYS A 300 4.11 15.99 10.30
C LYS A 300 4.26 15.11 9.06
N GLN A 301 4.55 13.81 9.23
CA GLN A 301 4.74 12.84 8.15
C GLN A 301 4.05 11.49 8.47
N PRO A 302 2.72 11.47 8.69
CA PRO A 302 2.02 10.30 9.22
C PRO A 302 2.02 9.09 8.27
N HIS A 303 2.21 9.33 6.97
CA HIS A 303 2.29 8.30 5.93
C HIS A 303 3.41 7.28 6.13
N LEU A 304 4.47 7.62 6.88
CA LEU A 304 5.58 6.71 7.18
C LEU A 304 5.14 5.47 7.98
N ILE A 305 4.02 5.55 8.70
CA ILE A 305 3.57 4.50 9.62
C ILE A 305 2.33 3.79 9.10
N TRP A 306 1.52 4.46 8.28
CA TRP A 306 0.36 3.86 7.63
C TRP A 306 0.67 2.58 6.86
N GLY A 307 1.76 2.58 6.07
CA GLY A 307 2.12 1.43 5.23
C GLY A 307 2.65 0.21 6.01
N ALA A 308 3.18 0.42 7.22
CA ALA A 308 3.68 -0.66 8.07
C ALA A 308 2.61 -1.16 9.04
N ASP A 309 1.74 -0.27 9.51
CA ASP A 309 0.77 -0.61 10.54
C ASP A 309 -0.52 -1.25 9.97
N ASP A 310 -0.99 -0.78 8.80
CA ASP A 310 -2.07 -1.40 8.02
C ASP A 310 -1.55 -1.78 6.61
N PRO A 311 -0.78 -2.88 6.53
CA PRO A 311 -0.07 -3.23 5.31
C PRO A 311 -1.03 -3.52 4.14
N PRO A 312 -0.67 -3.09 2.91
CA PRO A 312 -1.46 -3.39 1.72
C PRO A 312 -1.62 -4.90 1.49
N ALA A 313 -2.71 -5.29 0.82
CA ALA A 313 -3.03 -6.71 0.59
C ALA A 313 -2.00 -7.50 -0.23
N TRP A 314 -1.13 -6.81 -0.98
CA TRP A 314 -0.03 -7.39 -1.75
C TRP A 314 1.23 -7.62 -0.91
N MET A 315 1.31 -7.06 0.30
CA MET A 315 2.40 -7.36 1.22
C MET A 315 2.35 -8.87 1.50
N PRO A 316 3.47 -9.60 1.36
CA PRO A 316 3.47 -11.04 1.59
C PRO A 316 2.83 -11.34 2.95
N ARG A 317 1.97 -12.36 2.99
CA ARG A 317 1.54 -12.94 4.27
C ARG A 317 2.82 -13.38 4.97
N GLY A 318 3.26 -12.62 5.97
CA GLY A 318 4.41 -13.01 6.77
C GLY A 318 4.14 -14.42 7.28
N GLN A 319 4.96 -15.39 6.90
CA GLN A 319 5.08 -16.54 7.78
C GLN A 319 5.75 -16.00 9.05
N PHE A 320 5.29 -16.42 10.22
CA PHE A 320 6.08 -16.29 11.43
C PHE A 320 7.38 -17.07 11.23
N THR A 321 8.35 -16.45 10.57
CA THR A 321 9.64 -17.05 10.25
C THR A 321 10.43 -17.09 11.54
N GLY A 322 10.34 -18.22 12.22
CA GLY A 322 11.18 -18.54 13.36
C GLY A 322 10.53 -18.30 14.72
N GLY A 323 9.54 -19.12 15.06
CA GLY A 323 9.21 -19.45 16.45
C GLY A 323 10.36 -20.12 17.25
N ARG A 324 11.63 -19.97 16.85
CA ARG A 324 12.80 -20.47 17.59
C ARG A 324 13.34 -19.50 18.64
N GLU A 325 12.93 -18.23 18.64
CA GLU A 325 13.39 -17.25 19.64
C GLU A 325 12.31 -16.77 20.63
N LEU A 326 11.01 -16.86 20.30
CA LEU A 326 9.93 -16.57 21.26
C LEU A 326 9.50 -17.78 22.11
N MET A 327 9.77 -19.01 21.66
CA MET A 327 9.42 -20.26 22.40
C MET A 327 10.50 -20.76 23.36
N ARG A 328 11.64 -20.06 23.47
CA ARG A 328 12.72 -20.45 24.41
C ARG A 328 12.48 -20.06 25.87
N ALA A 329 11.36 -19.41 26.18
CA ALA A 329 11.00 -19.06 27.56
C ALA A 329 10.24 -20.17 28.33
N TYR A 330 9.70 -21.22 27.69
CA TYR A 330 8.94 -22.26 28.40
C TYR A 330 9.12 -23.69 27.83
N ALA A 331 10.30 -24.28 28.07
CA ALA A 331 10.62 -25.72 28.23
C ALA A 331 10.24 -26.76 27.10
N PRO A 332 10.62 -28.06 27.18
CA PRO A 332 11.73 -28.67 26.42
C PRO A 332 11.37 -29.75 25.35
N GLN A 333 12.27 -29.89 24.36
CA GLN A 333 12.59 -30.97 23.37
C GLN A 333 11.61 -32.17 23.20
N ALA A 334 11.33 -32.71 21.99
CA ALA A 334 12.27 -33.28 21.01
C ALA A 334 11.59 -33.82 19.70
N PHE A 335 12.44 -34.09 18.68
CA PHE A 335 12.30 -34.91 17.43
C PHE A 335 11.17 -34.56 16.43
N GLY A 336 11.28 -34.59 15.09
CA GLY A 336 12.28 -35.02 14.10
C GLY A 336 11.52 -35.45 12.82
N ALA A 337 11.99 -35.05 11.62
CA ALA A 337 11.84 -35.69 10.28
C ALA A 337 11.58 -34.70 9.12
N SER A 338 12.29 -34.92 8.00
CA SER A 338 12.30 -34.16 6.74
C SER A 338 11.20 -34.60 5.74
N PRO A 339 10.83 -33.77 4.75
CA PRO A 339 9.75 -34.04 3.80
C PRO A 339 10.22 -34.68 2.48
N ALA A 340 9.32 -35.42 1.83
CA ALA A 340 9.47 -35.98 0.48
C ALA A 340 8.79 -35.08 -0.59
N PRO A 341 9.26 -35.06 -1.85
CA PRO A 341 8.78 -34.12 -2.87
C PRO A 341 7.60 -34.69 -3.69
N GLN A 342 6.62 -33.84 -4.03
CA GLN A 342 5.57 -34.14 -5.01
C GLN A 342 5.64 -33.21 -6.22
N GLN A 343 5.36 -33.82 -7.37
CA GLN A 343 5.56 -33.36 -8.74
C GLN A 343 4.59 -32.26 -9.18
N ALA A 344 5.08 -31.38 -10.06
CA ALA A 344 4.29 -30.38 -10.76
C ALA A 344 3.53 -31.00 -11.95
N VAL A 345 2.22 -30.79 -12.01
CA VAL A 345 1.37 -31.07 -13.16
C VAL A 345 1.06 -29.76 -13.87
N ARG A 346 1.41 -29.66 -15.15
CA ARG A 346 1.03 -28.57 -16.07
C ARG A 346 -0.40 -28.80 -16.56
N THR A 347 -1.22 -27.74 -16.57
CA THR A 347 -2.48 -27.70 -17.31
C THR A 347 -2.49 -26.47 -18.21
N GLU A 348 -2.58 -26.71 -19.51
CA GLU A 348 -2.74 -25.73 -20.58
C GLU A 348 -4.14 -25.11 -20.55
N ILE A 349 -4.24 -23.81 -20.81
CA ILE A 349 -5.52 -23.07 -20.92
C ILE A 349 -5.79 -22.81 -22.43
N PRO A 350 -6.96 -23.17 -22.98
CA PRO A 350 -7.29 -22.87 -24.38
C PRO A 350 -7.62 -21.38 -24.58
N ALA A 351 -7.17 -20.83 -25.71
CA ALA A 351 -7.39 -19.45 -26.12
C ALA A 351 -8.88 -19.12 -26.37
N ALA A 352 -9.35 -18.01 -25.80
CA ALA A 352 -10.68 -17.46 -26.07
C ALA A 352 -10.64 -16.52 -27.29
N GLN A 353 -11.61 -16.70 -28.20
CA GLN A 353 -11.77 -15.95 -29.45
C GLN A 353 -12.16 -14.49 -29.21
N LYS A 354 -11.55 -13.59 -30.00
CA LYS A 354 -11.89 -12.16 -30.09
C LYS A 354 -13.24 -11.98 -30.76
N VAL A 355 -14.14 -11.26 -30.08
CA VAL A 355 -15.34 -10.65 -30.67
C VAL A 355 -15.00 -9.20 -30.97
N GLU A 356 -14.96 -8.82 -32.25
CA GLU A 356 -14.81 -7.44 -32.69
C GLU A 356 -16.15 -6.69 -32.59
N GLN A 357 -16.15 -5.54 -31.92
CA GLN A 357 -17.19 -4.52 -32.05
C GLN A 357 -16.53 -3.20 -32.51
N PRO A 358 -17.04 -2.54 -33.57
CA PRO A 358 -16.41 -1.34 -34.12
C PRO A 358 -17.02 -0.04 -33.57
N LEU A 359 -16.16 0.87 -33.07
CA LEU A 359 -16.24 2.35 -33.07
C LEU A 359 -15.18 2.92 -32.08
N ARG A 360 -13.90 3.09 -32.50
CA ARG A 360 -12.80 3.54 -31.60
C ARG A 360 -11.91 4.66 -32.17
N ASN A 361 -12.48 5.76 -32.69
CA ASN A 361 -11.66 6.84 -33.28
C ASN A 361 -11.62 8.18 -32.50
N ALA A 362 -11.95 8.24 -31.19
CA ALA A 362 -11.97 9.53 -30.47
C ALA A 362 -10.67 9.92 -29.74
N LEU A 363 -9.86 8.96 -29.28
CA LEU A 363 -8.71 9.21 -28.39
C LEU A 363 -7.38 8.68 -28.95
N GLN A 364 -7.04 9.11 -30.17
CA GLN A 364 -5.79 8.72 -30.84
C GLN A 364 -4.69 9.75 -30.59
N PRO A 365 -3.51 9.36 -30.07
CA PRO A 365 -2.37 10.27 -29.94
C PRO A 365 -1.89 10.75 -31.31
N PHE A 366 -1.59 12.06 -31.41
CA PHE A 366 -1.00 12.69 -32.58
C PHE A 366 -1.77 12.50 -33.92
N ALA A 367 -3.09 12.62 -33.89
CA ALA A 367 -3.95 12.52 -35.06
C ALA A 367 -3.62 13.57 -36.15
N GLY A 368 -3.37 13.11 -37.38
CA GLY A 368 -2.89 13.95 -38.50
C GLY A 368 -1.37 13.96 -38.67
N GLY A 369 -0.66 13.23 -37.82
CA GLY A 369 0.77 12.91 -37.97
C GLY A 369 1.73 14.09 -37.81
N TRP A 370 2.99 13.86 -38.20
CA TRP A 370 4.11 14.74 -37.84
C TRP A 370 3.91 16.22 -38.23
N GLN A 371 3.39 16.50 -39.43
CA GLN A 371 3.23 17.89 -39.88
C GLN A 371 2.20 18.67 -39.06
N ALA A 372 1.18 18.00 -38.52
CA ALA A 372 0.19 18.63 -37.64
C ALA A 372 0.75 18.91 -36.24
N HIS A 373 1.73 18.13 -35.79
CA HIS A 373 2.17 18.09 -34.40
C HIS A 373 3.57 18.63 -34.12
N LYS A 374 4.42 18.78 -35.15
CA LYS A 374 5.84 19.14 -34.99
C LYS A 374 6.12 20.38 -34.13
N ASP A 375 5.22 21.37 -34.13
CA ASP A 375 5.33 22.61 -33.34
C ASP A 375 4.10 22.87 -32.44
N ARG A 376 3.21 21.87 -32.32
CA ARG A 376 1.90 22.03 -31.66
C ARG A 376 1.96 21.81 -30.15
N HIS A 377 2.97 21.08 -29.68
CA HIS A 377 3.04 20.60 -28.31
C HIS A 377 4.05 21.33 -27.44
N CYS A 378 3.81 21.31 -26.13
CA CYS A 378 4.81 21.46 -25.09
C CYS A 378 4.89 20.15 -24.30
N ILE A 379 5.98 19.89 -23.58
CA ILE A 379 6.08 18.77 -22.66
C ILE A 379 5.83 19.29 -21.26
N TRP A 380 4.73 18.90 -20.64
CA TRP A 380 4.38 19.34 -19.29
C TRP A 380 4.72 18.29 -18.26
N ILE A 381 5.62 18.63 -17.34
CA ILE A 381 5.94 17.82 -16.17
C ILE A 381 5.07 18.33 -15.00
N VAL A 382 4.07 17.54 -14.61
CA VAL A 382 3.17 17.88 -13.51
C VAL A 382 3.98 17.99 -12.22
N THR A 383 4.03 19.19 -11.65
CA THR A 383 4.89 19.53 -10.52
C THR A 383 4.06 20.14 -9.39
N PRO A 384 3.43 19.32 -8.53
CA PRO A 384 2.76 19.84 -7.33
C PRO A 384 3.74 20.56 -6.40
N ASP A 385 3.23 21.53 -5.64
CA ASP A 385 4.03 22.26 -4.65
C ASP A 385 4.72 21.30 -3.68
N ASN A 386 6.01 21.55 -3.43
CA ASN A 386 6.87 20.74 -2.56
C ASN A 386 7.01 19.26 -2.99
N TYR A 387 6.67 18.91 -4.23
CA TYR A 387 6.80 17.55 -4.74
C TYR A 387 8.03 17.36 -5.64
N ASN A 388 9.19 17.23 -4.98
CA ASN A 388 10.49 17.09 -5.65
C ASN A 388 10.60 15.81 -6.52
N HIS A 389 9.77 14.80 -6.27
CA HIS A 389 9.76 13.56 -7.07
C HIS A 389 9.32 13.76 -8.53
N SER A 390 8.71 14.90 -8.88
CA SER A 390 8.42 15.25 -10.28
C SER A 390 9.68 15.32 -11.15
N HIS A 391 10.86 15.58 -10.56
CA HIS A 391 12.14 15.54 -11.25
C HIS A 391 12.55 14.13 -11.73
N ALA A 392 11.86 13.08 -11.31
CA ALA A 392 12.05 11.73 -11.87
C ALA A 392 11.67 11.64 -13.36
N PHE A 393 10.93 12.62 -13.89
CA PHE A 393 10.50 12.67 -15.28
C PHE A 393 11.44 13.48 -16.18
N ASP A 394 12.44 14.17 -15.62
CA ASP A 394 13.25 15.15 -16.37
C ASP A 394 14.01 14.51 -17.53
N GLU A 395 14.66 13.37 -17.32
CA GLU A 395 15.51 12.78 -18.36
C GLU A 395 14.69 12.20 -19.51
N VAL A 396 13.55 11.58 -19.22
CA VAL A 396 12.66 11.04 -20.26
C VAL A 396 11.92 12.15 -21.02
N ALA A 397 11.57 13.26 -20.35
CA ALA A 397 11.02 14.44 -20.99
C ALA A 397 12.08 15.13 -21.89
N LEU A 398 13.32 15.25 -21.41
CA LEU A 398 14.44 15.79 -22.18
C LEU A 398 14.75 14.93 -23.40
N GLY A 399 14.67 13.61 -23.27
CA GLY A 399 14.81 12.68 -24.39
C GLY A 399 13.75 12.94 -25.46
N LEU A 400 12.48 13.09 -25.07
CA LEU A 400 11.41 13.40 -26.01
C LEU A 400 11.57 14.80 -26.64
N GLN A 401 11.95 15.82 -25.87
CA GLN A 401 12.26 17.15 -26.41
C GLN A 401 13.36 17.07 -27.49
N GLY A 402 14.46 16.37 -27.18
CA GLY A 402 15.55 16.17 -28.14
C GLY A 402 15.10 15.45 -29.40
N ALA A 403 14.17 14.49 -29.30
CA ALA A 403 13.60 13.81 -30.45
C ALA A 403 12.79 14.76 -31.36
N PHE A 404 12.01 15.68 -30.79
CA PHE A 404 11.33 16.73 -31.56
C PHE A 404 12.34 17.61 -32.30
N GLU A 405 13.41 18.04 -31.62
CA GLU A 405 14.46 18.89 -32.20
C GLU A 405 15.22 18.17 -33.33
N GLU A 406 15.59 16.89 -33.14
CA GLU A 406 16.26 16.05 -34.13
C GLU A 406 15.42 15.87 -35.42
N LEU A 407 14.09 15.85 -35.29
CA LEU A 407 13.15 15.76 -36.40
C LEU A 407 12.80 17.13 -37.03
N GLY A 408 13.37 18.23 -36.52
CA GLY A 408 13.12 19.58 -36.99
C GLY A 408 11.81 20.22 -36.51
N GLY A 409 11.28 19.76 -35.37
CA GLY A 409 10.14 20.35 -34.66
C GLY A 409 10.54 20.99 -33.33
N SER A 410 9.55 21.31 -32.51
CA SER A 410 9.70 21.97 -31.21
C SER A 410 8.63 21.51 -30.21
N ALA A 411 9.08 20.99 -29.06
CA ALA A 411 8.23 20.68 -27.91
C ALA A 411 8.92 21.09 -26.59
N PRO A 412 8.86 22.37 -26.19
CA PRO A 412 9.58 22.86 -25.02
C PRO A 412 9.01 22.26 -23.72
N ILE A 413 9.89 21.97 -22.76
CA ILE A 413 9.50 21.50 -21.43
C ILE A 413 8.97 22.68 -20.59
N THR A 414 7.86 22.46 -19.90
CA THR A 414 7.30 23.37 -18.90
C THR A 414 6.87 22.60 -17.65
N ARG A 415 6.83 23.30 -16.52
CA ARG A 415 6.29 22.81 -15.24
C ARG A 415 5.04 23.58 -14.81
N ASP A 416 4.88 24.77 -15.35
CA ASP A 416 3.76 25.66 -15.08
C ASP A 416 2.63 25.40 -16.08
N ILE A 417 1.42 25.20 -15.55
CA ILE A 417 0.19 24.97 -16.30
C ILE A 417 -0.21 26.18 -17.14
N ASP A 418 0.16 27.40 -16.70
CA ASP A 418 -0.18 28.64 -17.40
C ASP A 418 0.84 28.98 -18.52
N ALA A 419 1.96 28.26 -18.58
CA ALA A 419 3.06 28.51 -19.50
C ALA A 419 3.02 27.67 -20.79
N PHE A 420 1.83 27.19 -21.21
CA PHE A 420 1.71 26.40 -22.44
C PHE A 420 1.87 27.22 -23.73
N ALA A 421 1.77 28.55 -23.66
CA ALA A 421 1.95 29.44 -24.81
C ALA A 421 1.11 29.04 -26.05
N GLY A 422 -0.14 28.63 -25.82
CA GLY A 422 -1.07 28.19 -26.86
C GLY A 422 -0.83 26.76 -27.38
N ARG A 423 0.16 26.03 -26.87
CA ARG A 423 0.47 24.63 -27.24
C ARG A 423 -0.38 23.63 -26.44
N ALA A 424 -0.48 22.41 -26.94
CA ALA A 424 -1.12 21.30 -26.23
C ALA A 424 -0.09 20.47 -25.46
N PRO A 425 -0.32 20.17 -24.18
CA PRO A 425 0.67 19.46 -23.38
C PRO A 425 0.76 17.97 -23.73
N ILE A 426 1.98 17.48 -23.85
CA ILE A 426 2.35 16.08 -23.64
C ILE A 426 2.68 15.92 -22.16
N ILE A 427 1.83 15.21 -21.43
CA ILE A 427 1.75 15.23 -19.98
C ILE A 427 2.58 14.10 -19.39
N TYR A 428 3.57 14.44 -18.57
CA TYR A 428 4.30 13.54 -17.70
C TYR A 428 3.82 13.73 -16.26
N GLY A 429 3.63 12.63 -15.51
CA GLY A 429 3.11 12.68 -14.14
C GLY A 429 1.58 12.81 -14.07
N GLY A 430 0.84 12.24 -15.04
CA GLY A 430 -0.62 12.29 -15.06
C GLY A 430 -1.31 11.72 -13.81
N ASN A 431 -0.63 10.82 -13.09
CA ASN A 431 -1.07 10.27 -11.80
C ASN A 431 -1.17 11.32 -10.67
N LEU A 432 -0.51 12.46 -10.83
CA LEU A 432 -0.51 13.60 -9.91
C LEU A 432 -1.61 14.62 -10.21
N LEU A 433 -2.32 14.48 -11.33
CA LEU A 433 -3.37 15.42 -11.72
C LEU A 433 -4.65 15.24 -10.91
N ALA A 434 -5.32 16.37 -10.68
CA ALA A 434 -6.70 16.42 -10.24
C ALA A 434 -7.64 16.33 -11.48
N PRO A 435 -8.71 15.52 -11.47
CA PRO A 435 -9.60 15.36 -12.63
C PRO A 435 -10.21 16.65 -13.17
N GLU A 436 -10.34 17.68 -12.33
CA GLU A 436 -10.91 18.97 -12.68
C GLU A 436 -10.05 19.72 -13.71
N VAL A 437 -8.74 19.44 -13.74
CA VAL A 437 -7.79 20.03 -14.69
C VAL A 437 -8.14 19.65 -16.13
N LEU A 438 -8.69 18.44 -16.34
CA LEU A 438 -9.01 17.93 -17.69
C LEU A 438 -9.93 18.85 -18.49
N ARG A 439 -10.80 19.61 -17.83
CA ARG A 439 -11.73 20.55 -18.47
C ARG A 439 -11.03 21.76 -19.12
N HIS A 440 -9.80 22.03 -18.73
CA HIS A 440 -9.01 23.19 -19.16
C HIS A 440 -7.91 22.81 -20.15
N LEU A 441 -7.67 21.50 -20.35
CA LEU A 441 -6.64 21.04 -21.26
C LEU A 441 -7.10 21.13 -22.72
N PRO A 442 -6.20 21.52 -23.65
CA PRO A 442 -6.45 21.43 -25.09
C PRO A 442 -6.83 19.99 -25.51
N LYS A 443 -7.73 19.85 -26.49
CA LYS A 443 -8.26 18.53 -26.92
C LYS A 443 -7.19 17.56 -27.44
N ASP A 444 -6.09 18.10 -27.93
CA ASP A 444 -4.94 17.37 -28.46
C ASP A 444 -3.87 17.08 -27.39
N SER A 445 -4.18 17.29 -26.11
CA SER A 445 -3.28 16.87 -25.02
C SER A 445 -3.10 15.35 -25.01
N VAL A 446 -1.88 14.88 -24.78
CA VAL A 446 -1.54 13.46 -24.73
C VAL A 446 -0.92 13.16 -23.37
N VAL A 447 -1.34 12.08 -22.70
CA VAL A 447 -0.70 11.62 -21.46
C VAL A 447 0.29 10.50 -21.72
N ILE A 448 1.50 10.64 -21.18
CA ILE A 448 2.51 9.59 -21.15
C ILE A 448 2.40 8.86 -19.81
N ASN A 449 1.99 7.60 -19.84
CA ASN A 449 2.05 6.75 -18.65
C ASN A 449 3.45 6.17 -18.49
N LEU A 450 4.08 6.46 -17.35
CA LEU A 450 5.37 5.89 -16.95
C LEU A 450 5.26 5.01 -15.70
N GLU A 451 4.05 4.90 -15.13
CA GLU A 451 3.80 4.05 -13.97
C GLU A 451 3.63 2.60 -14.42
N GLN A 452 4.15 1.66 -13.63
CA GLN A 452 3.92 0.24 -13.89
C GLN A 452 2.43 -0.07 -13.75
N VAL A 453 1.89 -0.79 -14.73
CA VAL A 453 0.47 -1.16 -14.77
C VAL A 453 0.34 -2.58 -14.24
N SER A 454 0.24 -2.68 -12.93
CA SER A 454 0.06 -3.93 -12.19
C SER A 454 -0.95 -3.76 -11.06
N GLU A 455 -1.39 -4.85 -10.44
CA GLU A 455 -2.25 -4.79 -9.25
C GLU A 455 -1.54 -4.22 -8.02
N GLU A 456 -0.21 -4.29 -7.98
CA GLU A 456 0.63 -3.77 -6.90
C GLU A 456 0.84 -2.24 -6.98
N SER A 457 0.64 -1.66 -8.17
CA SER A 457 0.87 -0.24 -8.43
C SER A 457 -0.17 0.63 -7.74
N VAL A 458 0.27 1.41 -6.74
CA VAL A 458 -0.58 2.38 -6.03
C VAL A 458 -0.99 3.58 -6.91
N TRP A 459 -0.26 3.79 -8.00
CA TRP A 459 -0.46 4.91 -8.91
C TRP A 459 -1.55 4.64 -9.95
N ILE A 460 -1.75 3.39 -10.36
CA ILE A 460 -2.88 2.98 -11.23
C ILE A 460 -4.16 2.79 -10.38
N ASN A 461 -4.62 3.89 -9.77
CA ASN A 461 -5.87 3.96 -9.02
C ASN A 461 -7.02 4.48 -9.90
N SER A 462 -8.23 4.52 -9.34
CA SER A 462 -9.45 4.94 -10.06
C SER A 462 -9.36 6.38 -10.59
N ARG A 463 -8.75 7.30 -9.84
CA ARG A 463 -8.55 8.70 -10.25
C ARG A 463 -7.69 8.74 -11.52
N TYR A 464 -6.51 8.12 -11.49
CA TYR A 464 -5.63 8.12 -12.65
C TYR A 464 -6.20 7.32 -13.82
N THR A 465 -6.86 6.19 -13.55
CA THR A 465 -7.59 5.41 -14.58
C THR A 465 -8.65 6.25 -15.28
N SER A 466 -9.38 7.11 -14.56
CA SER A 466 -10.36 8.04 -15.14
C SER A 466 -9.70 9.06 -16.09
N ILE A 467 -8.53 9.57 -15.71
CA ILE A 467 -7.72 10.46 -16.55
C ILE A 467 -7.27 9.74 -17.82
N LEU A 468 -6.71 8.54 -17.70
CA LEU A 468 -6.26 7.73 -18.84
C LEU A 468 -7.42 7.36 -19.79
N LYS A 469 -8.63 7.16 -19.26
CA LYS A 469 -9.85 6.94 -20.07
C LYS A 469 -10.31 8.17 -20.83
N SER A 470 -9.92 9.37 -20.39
CA SER A 470 -10.43 10.64 -20.91
C SER A 470 -9.49 11.33 -21.91
N LEU A 471 -8.25 10.85 -22.03
CA LEU A 471 -7.21 11.45 -22.88
C LEU A 471 -6.62 10.40 -23.84
N PRO A 472 -6.04 10.84 -24.98
CA PRO A 472 -5.08 10.04 -25.72
C PRO A 472 -3.91 9.61 -24.82
N VAL A 473 -3.59 8.30 -24.80
CA VAL A 473 -2.57 7.71 -23.93
C VAL A 473 -1.44 7.12 -24.76
N LEU A 474 -0.21 7.36 -24.34
CA LEU A 474 0.96 6.57 -24.74
C LEU A 474 1.59 5.95 -23.50
N ASP A 475 1.89 4.66 -23.57
CA ASP A 475 2.62 3.95 -22.51
C ASP A 475 4.04 3.63 -22.97
N TYR A 476 4.99 3.58 -22.04
CA TYR A 476 6.37 3.21 -22.35
C TYR A 476 6.57 1.71 -22.58
N SER A 477 5.66 0.87 -22.09
CA SER A 477 5.80 -0.58 -22.12
C SER A 477 4.65 -1.24 -22.91
N PRO A 478 4.97 -2.11 -23.89
CA PRO A 478 3.97 -2.96 -24.54
C PRO A 478 3.16 -3.82 -23.54
N ARG A 479 3.82 -4.31 -22.48
CA ARG A 479 3.20 -5.09 -21.40
C ARG A 479 2.21 -4.25 -20.60
N ASN A 480 2.57 -3.02 -20.26
CA ASN A 480 1.64 -2.10 -19.60
C ASN A 480 0.44 -1.78 -20.49
N ARG A 481 0.62 -1.55 -21.79
CA ARG A 481 -0.50 -1.34 -22.72
C ARG A 481 -1.50 -2.49 -22.66
N GLU A 482 -1.03 -3.73 -22.65
CA GLU A 482 -1.91 -4.91 -22.53
C GLU A 482 -2.67 -4.89 -21.20
N ASN A 483 -2.00 -4.55 -20.11
CA ASN A 483 -2.62 -4.42 -18.79
C ASN A 483 -3.61 -3.24 -18.71
N LEU A 484 -3.36 -2.13 -19.42
CA LEU A 484 -4.29 -1.00 -19.55
C LEU A 484 -5.54 -1.38 -20.34
N ALA A 485 -5.38 -2.16 -21.42
CA ALA A 485 -6.52 -2.67 -22.19
C ALA A 485 -7.44 -3.54 -21.30
N ALA A 486 -6.87 -4.39 -20.44
CA ALA A 486 -7.63 -5.16 -19.45
C ALA A 486 -8.38 -4.28 -18.43
N LYS A 487 -7.96 -3.04 -18.21
CA LYS A 487 -8.62 -2.03 -17.35
C LYS A 487 -9.59 -1.11 -18.11
N GLY A 488 -9.86 -1.42 -19.39
CA GLY A 488 -10.76 -0.66 -20.25
C GLY A 488 -10.15 0.62 -20.83
N ILE A 489 -8.82 0.67 -20.97
CA ILE A 489 -8.06 1.71 -21.66
C ILE A 489 -7.39 1.05 -22.87
N ASP A 490 -8.22 0.66 -23.82
CA ASP A 490 -7.82 -0.14 -24.98
C ASP A 490 -7.34 0.70 -26.17
N HIS A 491 -7.36 2.04 -26.02
CA HIS A 491 -6.88 3.02 -26.97
C HIS A 491 -5.43 3.48 -26.72
N ALA A 492 -4.77 2.96 -25.68
CA ALA A 492 -3.38 3.33 -25.38
C ALA A 492 -2.43 2.87 -26.50
N GLY A 493 -1.63 3.81 -27.01
CA GLY A 493 -0.49 3.51 -27.88
C GLY A 493 0.77 3.18 -27.09
N VAL A 494 1.85 2.81 -27.78
CA VAL A 494 3.17 2.61 -27.17
C VAL A 494 4.14 3.66 -27.69
N LEU A 495 4.81 4.36 -26.78
CA LEU A 495 5.99 5.17 -27.05
C LEU A 495 7.10 4.70 -26.11
N GLU A 496 7.91 3.76 -26.57
CA GLU A 496 9.04 3.25 -25.79
C GLU A 496 10.07 4.35 -25.49
N ILE A 497 10.92 4.06 -24.51
CA ILE A 497 12.01 4.95 -24.12
C ILE A 497 13.24 4.63 -24.97
N GLY A 498 13.66 5.66 -25.71
CA GLY A 498 14.78 5.66 -26.63
C GLY A 498 15.86 6.67 -26.25
N TYR A 499 16.84 6.81 -27.12
CA TYR A 499 17.99 7.69 -26.99
C TYR A 499 17.80 8.95 -27.83
N SER A 500 18.16 10.07 -27.24
CA SER A 500 18.41 11.35 -27.92
C SER A 500 19.78 11.84 -27.50
N ARG A 501 20.50 12.55 -28.39
CA ARG A 501 21.89 12.95 -28.14
C ARG A 501 22.04 13.81 -26.87
N CYS A 502 21.01 14.60 -26.55
CA CYS A 502 20.97 15.47 -25.38
C CYS A 502 21.06 14.71 -24.04
N LEU A 503 20.87 13.39 -24.00
CA LEU A 503 20.93 12.60 -22.77
C LEU A 503 22.36 12.23 -22.34
N SER A 504 23.35 12.30 -23.23
CA SER A 504 24.75 12.00 -22.89
C SER A 504 25.43 13.24 -22.28
N GLN A 505 25.25 13.46 -20.98
CA GLN A 505 25.66 14.69 -20.27
C GLN A 505 26.68 14.46 -19.15
N ILE A 506 26.77 13.25 -18.58
CA ILE A 506 27.60 12.98 -17.40
C ILE A 506 29.07 12.86 -17.81
N GLN A 507 29.87 13.79 -17.29
CA GLN A 507 31.33 13.68 -17.31
C GLN A 507 31.78 12.81 -16.13
N HIS A 508 32.29 11.60 -16.42
CA HIS A 508 32.77 10.68 -15.40
C HIS A 508 34.00 11.23 -14.67
N ALA A 509 34.06 10.98 -13.36
CA ALA A 509 35.23 11.31 -12.55
C ALA A 509 36.41 10.42 -12.95
N ALA A 510 37.63 10.97 -12.95
CA ALA A 510 38.85 10.21 -13.21
C ALA A 510 39.07 9.08 -12.19
N VAL A 511 38.61 9.29 -10.94
CA VAL A 511 38.62 8.29 -9.87
C VAL A 511 37.19 8.04 -9.43
N LYS A 512 36.76 6.78 -9.51
CA LYS A 512 35.45 6.32 -9.05
C LYS A 512 35.56 5.77 -7.64
N ASP A 513 35.28 6.62 -6.66
CA ASP A 513 35.43 6.33 -5.23
C ASP A 513 34.18 5.73 -4.59
N ILE A 514 33.09 5.55 -5.35
CA ILE A 514 31.87 4.85 -4.92
C ILE A 514 31.85 3.50 -5.61
N ASP A 515 31.79 2.41 -4.85
CA ASP A 515 31.73 1.07 -5.41
C ASP A 515 30.35 0.83 -6.01
N VAL A 516 29.30 0.97 -5.19
CA VAL A 516 27.92 0.68 -5.58
C VAL A 516 27.04 1.89 -5.28
N LEU A 517 26.33 2.39 -6.29
CA LEU A 517 25.31 3.43 -6.13
C LEU A 517 23.92 2.84 -6.33
N PHE A 518 22.99 3.14 -5.42
CA PHE A 518 21.56 2.98 -5.61
C PHE A 518 20.85 4.31 -5.40
N TYR A 519 19.84 4.62 -6.22
CA TYR A 519 18.98 5.77 -5.97
C TYR A 519 17.50 5.43 -6.20
N GLY A 520 16.68 5.78 -5.21
CA GLY A 520 15.26 5.42 -5.17
C GLY A 520 14.76 5.09 -3.77
N SER A 521 13.48 4.75 -3.66
CA SER A 521 12.88 4.29 -2.39
C SER A 521 13.60 3.06 -1.87
N LEU A 522 13.72 2.94 -0.54
CA LEU A 522 14.50 1.89 0.11
C LEU A 522 13.60 0.97 0.97
N PRO A 523 12.74 0.14 0.36
CA PRO A 523 12.04 -0.92 1.08
C PRO A 523 13.03 -2.01 1.52
N GLU A 524 12.57 -2.93 2.36
CA GLU A 524 13.41 -3.94 3.02
C GLU A 524 14.29 -4.76 2.06
N ARG A 525 13.73 -5.25 0.94
CA ARG A 525 14.51 -6.00 -0.08
C ARG A 525 15.73 -5.22 -0.59
N ARG A 526 15.54 -3.94 -0.88
CA ARG A 526 16.64 -3.08 -1.34
C ARG A 526 17.62 -2.78 -0.21
N HIS A 527 17.09 -2.51 0.99
CA HIS A 527 17.91 -2.28 2.17
C HIS A 527 18.81 -3.49 2.48
N HIS A 528 18.28 -4.71 2.35
CA HIS A 528 19.01 -5.94 2.58
C HIS A 528 20.26 -6.06 1.67
N ILE A 529 20.09 -5.88 0.36
CA ILE A 529 21.22 -5.95 -0.59
C ILE A 529 22.26 -4.87 -0.26
N LEU A 530 21.84 -3.60 -0.14
CA LEU A 530 22.77 -2.50 0.08
C LEU A 530 23.53 -2.63 1.40
N LYS A 531 22.83 -3.03 2.47
CA LYS A 531 23.43 -3.26 3.79
C LYS A 531 24.41 -4.43 3.77
N THR A 532 24.08 -5.52 3.08
CA THR A 532 24.99 -6.68 2.96
C THR A 532 26.27 -6.30 2.23
N LEU A 533 26.16 -5.54 1.14
CA LEU A 533 27.31 -5.04 0.39
C LEU A 533 28.18 -4.08 1.22
N GLU A 534 27.56 -3.17 1.98
CA GLU A 534 28.24 -2.25 2.89
C GLU A 534 28.96 -3.00 4.02
N GLN A 535 28.29 -3.96 4.65
CA GLN A 535 28.86 -4.80 5.73
C GLN A 535 30.01 -5.67 5.25
N GLY A 536 29.98 -6.11 3.99
CA GLY A 536 31.09 -6.79 3.35
C GLY A 536 32.16 -5.86 2.77
N GLY A 537 32.18 -4.59 3.21
CA GLY A 537 33.32 -3.67 3.01
C GLY A 537 33.29 -2.82 1.75
N LEU A 538 32.20 -2.85 0.96
CA LEU A 538 32.07 -1.97 -0.21
C LEU A 538 31.62 -0.57 0.20
N LYS A 539 32.09 0.46 -0.49
CA LYS A 539 31.57 1.82 -0.35
C LYS A 539 30.27 1.96 -1.13
N VAL A 540 29.17 1.71 -0.44
CA VAL A 540 27.80 1.82 -0.96
C VAL A 540 27.25 3.22 -0.69
N VAL A 541 26.64 3.84 -1.71
CA VAL A 541 25.92 5.11 -1.57
C VAL A 541 24.47 4.90 -1.96
N HIS A 542 23.56 5.37 -1.09
CA HIS A 542 22.13 5.44 -1.36
C HIS A 542 21.69 6.90 -1.46
N LEU A 543 20.99 7.25 -2.54
CA LEU A 543 20.32 8.54 -2.67
C LEU A 543 18.79 8.35 -2.66
N PHE A 544 18.10 9.23 -1.95
CA PHE A 544 16.65 9.34 -2.00
C PHE A 544 16.27 10.81 -2.17
N ASN A 545 15.33 11.08 -3.07
CA ASN A 545 14.87 12.43 -3.36
C ASN A 545 15.96 13.39 -3.89
N VAL A 546 16.94 12.86 -4.64
CA VAL A 546 18.03 13.62 -5.28
C VAL A 546 17.98 13.40 -6.79
N TYR A 547 18.00 14.49 -7.56
CA TYR A 547 17.78 14.49 -9.01
C TYR A 547 18.74 15.44 -9.74
N GLY A 548 18.76 15.39 -11.07
CA GLY A 548 19.56 16.29 -11.91
C GLY A 548 21.05 16.29 -11.56
N ALA A 549 21.66 17.48 -11.61
CA ALA A 549 23.10 17.67 -11.47
C ALA A 549 23.68 17.08 -10.16
N GLU A 550 22.94 17.14 -9.05
CA GLU A 550 23.38 16.58 -7.77
C GLU A 550 23.48 15.05 -7.85
N ARG A 551 22.46 14.38 -8.39
CA ARG A 551 22.46 12.93 -8.61
C ARG A 551 23.58 12.54 -9.59
N ASP A 552 23.72 13.31 -10.66
CA ASP A 552 24.67 13.03 -11.74
C ASP A 552 26.13 13.14 -11.28
N ALA A 553 26.42 14.06 -10.35
CA ALA A 553 27.73 14.16 -9.71
C ALA A 553 28.10 12.89 -8.91
N VAL A 554 27.10 12.21 -8.32
CA VAL A 554 27.30 10.93 -7.62
C VAL A 554 27.41 9.77 -8.61
N ILE A 555 26.59 9.75 -9.67
CA ILE A 555 26.69 8.76 -10.75
C ILE A 555 28.09 8.81 -11.41
N ALA A 556 28.64 9.99 -11.66
CA ALA A 556 29.96 10.19 -12.24
C ALA A 556 31.10 9.53 -11.43
N ARG A 557 30.89 9.33 -10.13
CA ARG A 557 31.86 8.75 -9.19
C ARG A 557 31.62 7.26 -8.91
N ALA A 558 30.52 6.68 -9.40
CA ALA A 558 30.15 5.30 -9.14
C ALA A 558 30.81 4.33 -10.15
N LYS A 559 31.35 3.22 -9.63
CA LYS A 559 31.83 2.09 -10.45
C LYS A 559 30.66 1.35 -11.07
N ILE A 560 29.64 1.01 -10.27
CA ILE A 560 28.38 0.45 -10.75
C ILE A 560 27.17 1.18 -10.15
N VAL A 561 26.08 1.20 -10.91
CA VAL A 561 24.75 1.55 -10.39
C VAL A 561 23.90 0.28 -10.34
N ILE A 562 23.31 -0.01 -9.19
CA ILE A 562 22.45 -1.18 -9.02
C ILE A 562 20.98 -0.79 -9.20
N ASN A 563 20.21 -1.61 -9.93
CA ASN A 563 18.77 -1.50 -10.10
C ASN A 563 18.09 -2.72 -9.49
N ILE A 564 17.19 -2.52 -8.55
CA ILE A 564 16.48 -3.59 -7.83
C ILE A 564 14.98 -3.31 -7.94
N HIS A 565 14.18 -4.32 -8.24
CA HIS A 565 12.75 -4.15 -8.49
C HIS A 565 12.03 -3.56 -7.27
N HIS A 566 11.00 -2.75 -7.53
CA HIS A 566 10.09 -2.29 -6.46
C HIS A 566 8.95 -3.27 -6.24
N TYR A 567 8.34 -3.70 -7.35
CA TYR A 567 7.18 -4.56 -7.42
C TYR A 567 7.59 -5.96 -7.87
N ALA A 568 6.87 -6.99 -7.42
CA ALA A 568 7.10 -8.37 -7.87
C ALA A 568 6.71 -8.57 -9.34
N SER A 569 5.80 -7.73 -9.86
CA SER A 569 5.42 -7.72 -11.29
C SER A 569 6.59 -7.54 -12.29
N GLY A 570 7.74 -7.03 -11.83
CA GLY A 570 9.00 -7.10 -12.57
C GLY A 570 9.00 -6.38 -13.92
N VAL A 571 8.16 -5.35 -14.13
CA VAL A 571 8.26 -4.53 -15.34
C VAL A 571 9.59 -3.79 -15.32
N PHE A 572 10.41 -4.03 -16.34
CA PHE A 572 11.76 -3.50 -16.42
C PHE A 572 11.77 -1.96 -16.31
N GLU A 573 12.52 -1.43 -15.34
CA GLU A 573 12.59 0.01 -15.04
C GLU A 573 13.48 0.79 -16.04
N ILE A 574 13.21 0.63 -17.34
CA ILE A 574 13.91 1.35 -18.42
C ILE A 574 13.82 2.87 -18.26
N VAL A 575 12.78 3.38 -17.57
CA VAL A 575 12.64 4.80 -17.18
C VAL A 575 13.86 5.28 -16.38
N ARG A 576 14.39 4.46 -15.47
CA ARG A 576 15.61 4.76 -14.69
C ARG A 576 16.87 4.44 -15.48
N ILE A 577 16.88 3.31 -16.17
CA ILE A 577 18.09 2.73 -16.76
C ILE A 577 18.52 3.44 -18.04
N SER A 578 17.59 3.97 -18.84
CA SER A 578 17.88 4.60 -20.13
C SER A 578 18.94 5.71 -20.02
N TYR A 579 18.81 6.58 -19.00
CA TYR A 579 19.77 7.67 -18.77
C TYR A 579 21.14 7.16 -18.32
N LEU A 580 21.19 6.10 -17.52
CA LEU A 580 22.45 5.45 -17.12
C LEU A 580 23.18 4.88 -18.34
N LEU A 581 22.47 4.18 -19.21
CA LEU A 581 23.04 3.61 -20.43
C LEU A 581 23.49 4.70 -21.42
N ALA A 582 22.67 5.75 -21.60
CA ALA A 582 23.01 6.92 -22.42
C ALA A 582 24.30 7.63 -21.96
N ASN A 583 24.65 7.48 -20.68
CA ASN A 583 25.84 8.02 -20.05
C ASN A 583 26.95 6.99 -19.81
N ARG A 584 26.89 5.82 -20.46
CA ARG A 584 27.94 4.78 -20.38
C ARG A 584 28.23 4.37 -18.93
N VAL A 585 27.19 4.16 -18.14
CA VAL A 585 27.29 3.66 -16.76
C VAL A 585 27.18 2.13 -16.77
N CYS A 586 28.03 1.44 -16.00
CA CYS A 586 27.87 0.01 -15.76
C CYS A 586 26.69 -0.22 -14.80
N VAL A 587 25.67 -0.93 -15.25
CA VAL A 587 24.44 -1.20 -14.48
C VAL A 587 24.32 -2.69 -14.19
N LEU A 588 24.07 -3.02 -12.92
CA LEU A 588 23.62 -4.34 -12.49
C LEU A 588 22.13 -4.24 -12.17
N THR A 589 21.29 -4.99 -12.87
CA THR A 589 19.84 -5.02 -12.65
C THR A 589 19.37 -6.37 -12.16
N GLU A 590 18.44 -6.35 -11.21
CA GLU A 590 17.57 -7.50 -10.93
C GLU A 590 16.81 -7.83 -12.21
N GLY A 591 16.72 -9.12 -12.55
CA GLY A 591 15.92 -9.58 -13.67
C GLY A 591 16.24 -11.01 -14.10
N ASP A 592 15.51 -11.48 -15.11
CA ASP A 592 15.77 -12.75 -15.80
C ASP A 592 16.32 -12.45 -17.20
N ILE A 593 17.45 -13.07 -17.56
CA ILE A 593 18.06 -12.95 -18.89
C ILE A 593 17.11 -13.34 -20.03
N ARG A 594 16.03 -14.07 -19.72
CA ARG A 594 14.98 -14.49 -20.66
C ARG A 594 13.84 -13.48 -20.79
N ASP A 595 13.80 -12.42 -19.97
CA ASP A 595 12.76 -11.39 -20.08
C ASP A 595 12.88 -10.67 -21.43
N PRO A 596 11.81 -10.64 -22.26
CA PRO A 596 11.78 -9.91 -23.52
C PRO A 596 12.18 -8.43 -23.41
N ASP A 597 11.85 -7.76 -22.29
CA ASP A 597 12.13 -6.33 -22.10
C ASP A 597 13.64 -6.09 -21.87
N LEU A 598 14.38 -7.11 -21.45
CA LEU A 598 15.83 -7.08 -21.25
C LEU A 598 16.62 -7.56 -22.49
N GLN A 599 15.99 -8.29 -23.42
CA GLN A 599 16.63 -8.80 -24.63
C GLN A 599 17.41 -7.74 -25.44
N PRO A 600 16.91 -6.50 -25.63
CA PRO A 600 17.65 -5.48 -26.37
C PRO A 600 18.98 -5.07 -25.72
N PHE A 601 19.16 -5.37 -24.43
CA PHE A 601 20.26 -4.90 -23.61
C PHE A 601 21.22 -6.01 -23.15
N ILE A 602 21.07 -7.23 -23.68
CA ILE A 602 21.92 -8.37 -23.33
C ILE A 602 23.40 -8.06 -23.59
N GLY A 603 24.22 -8.24 -22.56
CA GLY A 603 25.65 -7.89 -22.57
C GLY A 603 25.93 -6.39 -22.41
N GLY A 604 24.93 -5.53 -22.49
CA GLY A 604 24.98 -4.11 -22.13
C GLY A 604 24.49 -3.80 -20.71
N LEU A 605 23.92 -4.80 -20.03
CA LEU A 605 23.56 -4.83 -18.62
C LEU A 605 24.16 -6.09 -17.99
N ALA A 606 24.58 -6.00 -16.73
CA ALA A 606 24.65 -7.20 -15.90
C ALA A 606 23.23 -7.48 -15.37
N ILE A 607 22.73 -8.69 -15.58
CA ILE A 607 21.37 -9.11 -15.23
C ILE A 607 21.49 -10.34 -14.36
N GLU A 608 20.95 -10.28 -13.15
CA GLU A 608 20.95 -11.40 -12.22
C GLU A 608 19.61 -11.49 -11.49
N PRO A 609 19.18 -12.69 -11.09
CA PRO A 609 18.08 -12.81 -10.13
C PRO A 609 18.50 -12.21 -8.78
N TYR A 610 17.50 -11.86 -7.97
CA TYR A 610 17.69 -11.16 -6.69
C TYR A 610 18.76 -11.80 -5.78
N ASP A 611 18.74 -13.12 -5.64
CA ASP A 611 19.64 -13.86 -4.74
C ASP A 611 21.12 -13.82 -5.19
N ASP A 612 21.36 -13.63 -6.48
CA ASP A 612 22.71 -13.64 -7.07
C ASP A 612 23.31 -12.23 -7.19
N MET A 613 22.51 -11.18 -6.93
CA MET A 613 22.93 -9.79 -7.09
C MET A 613 24.15 -9.42 -6.23
N ILE A 614 24.21 -9.92 -4.99
CA ILE A 614 25.31 -9.61 -4.06
C ILE A 614 26.62 -10.20 -4.58
N GLU A 615 26.63 -11.47 -4.96
CA GLU A 615 27.82 -12.12 -5.52
C GLU A 615 28.28 -11.41 -6.80
N ARG A 616 27.32 -11.05 -7.66
CA ARG A 616 27.64 -10.38 -8.92
C ARG A 616 28.20 -8.98 -8.70
N CYS A 617 27.71 -8.24 -7.70
CA CYS A 617 28.30 -6.97 -7.31
C CYS A 617 29.80 -7.12 -7.02
N TYR A 618 30.21 -8.08 -6.18
CA TYR A 618 31.63 -8.28 -5.86
C TYR A 618 32.48 -8.61 -7.09
N LYS A 619 31.99 -9.49 -7.98
CA LYS A 619 32.68 -9.80 -9.25
C LYS A 619 32.87 -8.54 -10.09
N LEU A 620 31.80 -7.76 -10.27
CA LEU A 620 31.86 -6.52 -11.04
C LEU A 620 32.77 -5.48 -10.38
N ILE A 621 32.83 -5.36 -9.04
CA ILE A 621 33.75 -4.43 -8.38
C ILE A 621 35.22 -4.83 -8.57
N ALA A 622 35.51 -6.12 -8.62
CA ALA A 622 36.86 -6.65 -8.81
C ALA A 622 37.37 -6.49 -10.26
N ASP A 623 36.48 -6.47 -11.26
CA ASP A 623 36.86 -6.48 -12.68
C ASP A 623 36.51 -5.15 -13.38
N ALA A 624 37.52 -4.33 -13.66
CA ALA A 624 37.33 -3.05 -14.35
C ALA A 624 37.03 -3.20 -15.85
N ASP A 625 37.67 -4.18 -16.50
CA ASP A 625 37.52 -4.40 -17.94
C ASP A 625 36.13 -4.92 -18.27
N GLU A 626 35.59 -5.81 -17.43
CA GLU A 626 34.21 -6.28 -17.55
C GLU A 626 33.21 -5.13 -17.40
N ARG A 627 33.37 -4.26 -16.37
CA ARG A 627 32.50 -3.09 -16.19
C ARG A 627 32.53 -2.17 -17.41
N ASP A 628 33.72 -1.90 -17.95
CA ASP A 628 33.87 -1.02 -19.11
C ASP A 628 33.28 -1.63 -20.38
N ALA A 629 33.42 -2.95 -20.56
CA ALA A 629 32.81 -3.68 -21.67
C ALA A 629 31.27 -3.66 -21.59
N ILE A 630 30.70 -3.90 -20.41
CA ILE A 630 29.25 -3.84 -20.18
C ILE A 630 28.74 -2.42 -20.45
N ALA A 631 29.38 -1.40 -19.87
CA ALA A 631 28.97 -0.01 -20.05
C ALA A 631 29.07 0.46 -21.51
N ALA A 632 30.08 0.00 -22.26
CA ALA A 632 30.23 0.28 -23.69
C ALA A 632 29.10 -0.33 -24.52
N LYS A 633 28.80 -1.60 -24.28
CA LYS A 633 27.71 -2.32 -24.95
C LYS A 633 26.35 -1.74 -24.58
N GLY A 634 26.17 -1.33 -23.32
CA GLY A 634 24.97 -0.67 -22.83
C GLY A 634 24.70 0.65 -23.55
N LEU A 635 25.74 1.50 -23.70
CA LEU A 635 25.64 2.72 -24.50
C LEU A 635 25.30 2.43 -25.96
N ALA A 636 25.94 1.42 -26.57
CA ALA A 636 25.66 1.04 -27.96
C ALA A 636 24.21 0.55 -28.15
N ALA A 637 23.71 -0.28 -27.23
CA ALA A 637 22.33 -0.77 -27.22
C ALA A 637 21.32 0.35 -27.01
N MET A 638 21.63 1.34 -26.15
CA MET A 638 20.76 2.50 -25.97
C MET A 638 20.75 3.39 -27.22
N ARG A 639 21.91 3.65 -27.83
CA ARG A 639 22.05 4.46 -29.05
C ARG A 639 21.38 3.87 -30.29
N SER A 640 21.22 2.55 -30.37
CA SER A 640 20.50 1.92 -31.48
C SER A 640 18.98 2.11 -31.40
N ARG A 641 18.48 2.61 -30.27
CA ARG A 641 17.06 2.83 -30.00
C ARG A 641 16.71 4.31 -30.11
N SER A 642 16.69 4.87 -31.31
CA SER A 642 16.41 6.30 -31.55
C SER A 642 15.02 6.71 -31.04
N GLN A 643 14.96 7.69 -30.11
CA GLN A 643 13.69 8.24 -29.63
C GLN A 643 12.93 8.97 -30.76
N ALA A 644 13.66 9.59 -31.69
CA ALA A 644 13.10 10.22 -32.89
C ALA A 644 12.40 9.22 -33.81
N ASP A 645 13.00 8.06 -34.06
CA ASP A 645 12.38 7.01 -34.88
C ASP A 645 11.13 6.43 -34.21
N MET A 646 11.19 6.23 -32.89
CA MET A 646 10.03 5.79 -32.09
C MET A 646 8.90 6.81 -32.16
N LEU A 647 9.20 8.10 -31.97
CA LEU A 647 8.21 9.18 -32.09
C LEU A 647 7.60 9.22 -33.50
N MET A 648 8.41 9.10 -34.56
CA MET A 648 7.92 9.05 -35.93
C MET A 648 7.04 7.83 -36.21
N SER A 649 7.31 6.68 -35.58
CA SER A 649 6.44 5.51 -35.65
C SER A 649 5.05 5.81 -35.10
N VAL A 650 4.97 6.44 -33.92
CA VAL A 650 3.70 6.86 -33.32
C VAL A 650 2.98 7.90 -34.19
N MET A 651 3.71 8.90 -34.71
CA MET A 651 3.16 9.93 -35.59
C MET A 651 2.60 9.36 -36.90
N ARG A 652 3.22 8.31 -37.47
CA ARG A 652 2.70 7.61 -38.66
C ARG A 652 1.46 6.79 -38.35
N ALA A 653 1.39 6.17 -37.17
CA ALA A 653 0.18 5.48 -36.72
C ALA A 653 -0.98 6.46 -36.48
N GLY A 654 -0.68 7.74 -36.21
CA GLY A 654 -1.63 8.85 -36.07
C GLY A 654 -2.07 9.50 -37.39
N ALA A 655 -1.41 9.22 -38.52
CA ALA A 655 -1.56 9.96 -39.78
C ALA A 655 -2.80 9.59 -40.60
#